data_AF-A0A2L2X9C5-F1
#
_entry.id   AF-A0A2L2X9C5-F1
#
_cell.length_a   1.000
_cell.length_b   1.000
_cell.length_c   1.000
_cell.angle_alpha   90.00
_cell.angle_beta   90.00
_cell.angle_gamma   90.00
#
_symmetry.space_group_name_H-M   'P 1'
#
loop_
_entity.id
_entity.type
_entity.pdbx_description
1 polymer ?
#
loop_
_entity_poly.entity_id
_entity_poly.type
_entity_poly.pdbx_seq_one_letter_code
_entity_poly.pdbx_strand_id
1 'polypeptide(L)'
;MKGLIFDWNKLYGGAGPRRISLPTYPFAGERCWFSGVEAGAGSSTLAGLARTASIHPLLHQNTSNFSEQRFSSTFTGREFFLADHVVKGQRVLPGAAYLEMARAAVEQATVALKEGQPGIRLKNVIWARPIAVGELPVQVHIGLFPEDNGEITYEIYSEPEEAGAEPIVHSHGSAVLGMDAKAPTLDLRALQSLCSQSSLSSAQCYEAFSAMGIDYGTGQRGIEKVYVGAGQVLARLSLPSSVYDTRDKYILHPSLLDSAFQASIGLMTGSGNTAPSDNRASHKLILPFALQEIEILGSCTSTMWAFIRYSEDSKAGDKVKKIDIDLCDGQGKVCVRVKKFSSRVQERERATGNVRNADTSGAPSEPLSGTVMLTPVWDSTPVEKSQNFPSSTEQVVIVGGVKDSRDAIQQHYSKARILEIQSNDSVNELVTRLEAYGFIDHILWIAPQNTLASMAEEALIEEQKQGALLVFKMIKALLQLGYGTRNLGWTVITTQAQPIHGNDLVNPTHASLHGFFGSMAKEYPNWKVRLIDLEAHCDWPIDDVFTLTPDPRGNAWIYRNREWYRQKLIPVRRPPLAEQKLYRKGGIYVVIGGAGGIGEVWSEYMIRTYQARIIWIGRRQKDEGIQAKLDRLAALGPAPYYISADAADGKALQNACAEIKHRYSMIHGVIHSAVGVLDQSLANMDEERFQAGLSAKVDVSVRIAQVFLEEPLDFVLFFSSLSAFGKDFGQSSYASGCTFNDAFAHQLSQELTCAVKVMNWGYWGNVGVGSVIPNTLKNRLAQAGIGFIEPQEAMEALETLLAGPLNQIAFMKIKKTSSLEGVNSEELVVIYPENLISSIQKIKNNIPTILLPDKAAIFRNSSTPIDY
;
A
#
# COMPACT_ATOMS: atom_id res chain seq x y z
N MET A 1 -16.58 -69.55 -31.10
CA MET A 1 -17.98 -69.49 -30.64
C MET A 1 -18.70 -68.45 -31.49
N LYS A 2 -19.65 -68.83 -32.36
CA LYS A 2 -20.43 -67.85 -33.15
C LYS A 2 -21.52 -67.30 -32.23
N GLY A 3 -21.34 -66.06 -31.74
CA GLY A 3 -22.30 -65.41 -30.84
C GLY A 3 -23.62 -65.12 -31.54
N LEU A 4 -24.73 -65.25 -30.81
CA LEU A 4 -26.06 -64.87 -31.27
C LEU A 4 -26.27 -63.37 -31.09
N ILE A 5 -26.84 -62.71 -32.10
CA ILE A 5 -27.21 -61.29 -32.04
C ILE A 5 -28.54 -61.20 -31.29
N PHE A 6 -28.49 -60.64 -30.09
CA PHE A 6 -29.66 -60.47 -29.22
C PHE A 6 -30.04 -58.99 -29.16
N ASP A 7 -31.31 -58.67 -29.44
CA ASP A 7 -31.82 -57.30 -29.40
C ASP A 7 -32.17 -56.90 -27.96
N TRP A 8 -31.17 -56.38 -27.26
CA TRP A 8 -31.26 -55.97 -25.84
C TRP A 8 -32.23 -54.80 -25.60
N ASN A 9 -32.59 -54.02 -26.63
CA ASN A 9 -33.52 -52.89 -26.48
C ASN A 9 -34.95 -53.39 -26.22
N LYS A 10 -35.30 -54.59 -26.70
CA LYS A 10 -36.57 -55.22 -26.34
C LYS A 10 -36.66 -55.60 -24.86
N LEU A 11 -35.51 -55.79 -24.20
CA LEU A 11 -35.46 -56.19 -22.79
C LEU A 11 -35.41 -54.98 -21.84
N TYR A 12 -34.70 -53.90 -22.20
CA TYR A 12 -34.45 -52.76 -21.31
C TYR A 12 -35.08 -51.43 -21.75
N GLY A 13 -35.75 -51.36 -22.92
CA GLY A 13 -36.37 -50.14 -23.41
C GLY A 13 -35.36 -49.04 -23.77
N GLY A 14 -35.75 -47.77 -23.62
CA GLY A 14 -34.97 -46.58 -24.04
C GLY A 14 -33.76 -46.21 -23.15
N ALA A 15 -33.64 -46.81 -21.96
CA ALA A 15 -32.52 -46.61 -21.04
C ALA A 15 -31.79 -47.94 -20.81
N GLY A 16 -30.87 -48.26 -21.73
CA GLY A 16 -30.13 -49.53 -21.69
C GLY A 16 -29.10 -49.61 -20.55
N PRO A 17 -28.75 -50.82 -20.09
CA PRO A 17 -27.71 -51.01 -19.07
C PRO A 17 -26.34 -50.58 -19.59
N ARG A 18 -25.49 -50.12 -18.67
CA ARG A 18 -24.13 -49.65 -19.00
C ARG A 18 -23.27 -50.83 -19.43
N ARG A 19 -22.73 -50.78 -20.65
CA ARG A 19 -21.76 -51.79 -21.14
C ARG A 19 -20.40 -51.53 -20.51
N ILE A 20 -19.75 -52.59 -20.04
CA ILE A 20 -18.37 -52.55 -19.55
C ILE A 20 -17.51 -53.32 -20.56
N SER A 21 -16.42 -52.70 -21.02
CA SER A 21 -15.46 -53.39 -21.89
C SER A 21 -14.72 -54.46 -21.10
N LEU A 22 -14.68 -55.66 -21.64
CA LEU A 22 -13.79 -56.72 -21.16
C LEU A 22 -12.44 -56.64 -21.90
N PRO A 23 -11.35 -57.12 -21.31
CA PRO A 23 -10.05 -57.16 -21.98
C PRO A 23 -10.15 -57.95 -23.28
N THR A 24 -9.56 -57.42 -24.35
CA THR A 24 -9.53 -58.10 -25.66
C THR A 24 -8.60 -59.31 -25.67
N TYR A 25 -7.75 -59.45 -24.64
CA TYR A 25 -6.89 -60.62 -24.42
C TYR A 25 -7.39 -61.45 -23.22
N PRO A 26 -7.82 -62.72 -23.42
CA PRO A 26 -8.54 -63.51 -22.41
C PRO A 26 -7.77 -63.85 -21.13
N PHE A 27 -6.45 -63.66 -21.10
CA PHE A 27 -5.59 -63.97 -19.95
C PHE A 27 -5.02 -62.71 -19.29
N ALA A 28 -5.47 -61.52 -19.68
CA ALA A 28 -5.17 -60.32 -18.92
C ALA A 28 -5.82 -60.45 -17.53
N GLY A 29 -5.01 -60.45 -16.47
CA GLY A 29 -5.46 -60.61 -15.08
C GLY A 29 -6.20 -59.40 -14.52
N GLU A 30 -7.00 -58.72 -15.35
CA GLU A 30 -7.75 -57.53 -14.99
C GLU A 30 -9.12 -57.90 -14.44
N ARG A 31 -9.45 -57.34 -13.27
CA ARG A 31 -10.64 -57.69 -12.51
C ARG A 31 -11.80 -56.77 -12.91
N CYS A 32 -12.63 -57.19 -13.85
CA CYS A 32 -13.78 -56.41 -14.34
C CYS A 32 -15.09 -56.87 -13.65
N TRP A 33 -15.43 -56.30 -12.48
CA TRP A 33 -16.68 -56.62 -11.76
C TRP A 33 -17.62 -55.42 -11.65
N PHE A 34 -18.94 -55.66 -11.75
CA PHE A 34 -19.97 -54.63 -11.61
C PHE A 34 -20.19 -54.32 -10.11
N SER A 35 -19.80 -53.13 -9.66
CA SER A 35 -20.12 -52.61 -8.33
C SER A 35 -21.39 -51.75 -8.43
N GLY A 36 -22.51 -52.30 -7.96
CA GLY A 36 -23.85 -51.73 -8.11
C GLY A 36 -23.98 -50.30 -7.57
N VAL A 37 -24.65 -49.46 -8.36
CA VAL A 37 -25.18 -48.17 -7.90
C VAL A 37 -26.70 -48.30 -7.91
N GLU A 38 -27.31 -48.21 -6.74
CA GLU A 38 -28.75 -47.97 -6.62
C GLU A 38 -29.05 -46.51 -6.97
N ALA A 39 -30.04 -46.34 -7.85
CA ALA A 39 -30.63 -45.06 -8.18
C ALA A 39 -31.85 -44.81 -7.28
N GLY A 40 -31.91 -43.62 -6.68
CA GLY A 40 -33.09 -43.10 -6.02
C GLY A 40 -32.97 -41.57 -5.94
N ALA A 41 -33.76 -40.88 -6.77
CA ALA A 41 -33.84 -39.42 -6.77
C ALA A 41 -34.47 -38.91 -5.48
N GLY A 42 -33.92 -37.81 -4.95
CA GLY A 42 -34.54 -36.99 -3.92
C GLY A 42 -33.76 -36.94 -2.61
N SER A 43 -33.37 -35.72 -2.24
CA SER A 43 -32.78 -35.30 -0.96
C SER A 43 -31.25 -35.21 -0.89
N SER A 44 -30.82 -33.96 -0.75
CA SER A 44 -29.53 -33.44 -0.32
C SER A 44 -28.74 -34.32 0.64
N THR A 45 -27.43 -34.45 0.43
CA THR A 45 -26.35 -34.04 1.36
C THR A 45 -24.98 -34.58 0.90
N LEU A 46 -24.06 -33.66 0.60
CA LEU A 46 -22.59 -33.57 0.80
C LEU A 46 -21.68 -34.79 1.14
N ALA A 47 -22.10 -36.05 1.13
CA ALA A 47 -21.29 -37.18 1.60
C ALA A 47 -20.63 -38.04 0.50
N GLY A 48 -20.92 -37.80 -0.80
CA GLY A 48 -20.48 -38.65 -1.91
C GLY A 48 -19.17 -38.26 -2.63
N LEU A 49 -18.50 -37.17 -2.24
CA LEU A 49 -17.32 -36.65 -2.96
C LEU A 49 -15.98 -37.29 -2.55
N ALA A 50 -15.96 -38.29 -1.67
CA ALA A 50 -14.73 -38.85 -1.15
C ALA A 50 -14.25 -40.09 -1.93
N ARG A 51 -13.51 -39.86 -3.03
CA ARG A 51 -12.25 -40.56 -3.39
C ARG A 51 -11.82 -40.27 -4.84
N THR A 52 -11.61 -39.00 -5.17
CA THR A 52 -10.54 -38.63 -6.11
C THR A 52 -9.20 -38.72 -5.37
N ALA A 53 -8.16 -39.25 -6.01
CA ALA A 53 -6.82 -39.29 -5.42
C ALA A 53 -6.29 -37.86 -5.26
N SER A 54 -6.11 -37.40 -4.02
CA SER A 54 -5.60 -36.08 -3.67
C SER A 54 -4.12 -35.95 -4.05
N ILE A 55 -3.71 -34.84 -4.68
CA ILE A 55 -2.30 -34.58 -5.06
C ILE A 55 -1.41 -34.51 -3.82
N HIS A 56 -1.89 -33.84 -2.78
CA HIS A 56 -1.26 -33.71 -1.47
C HIS A 56 -2.38 -33.48 -0.43
N PRO A 57 -2.22 -33.80 0.88
CA PRO A 57 -3.28 -33.56 1.86
C PRO A 57 -3.74 -32.10 2.04
N LEU A 58 -2.96 -31.14 1.54
CA LEU A 58 -3.31 -29.71 1.49
C LEU A 58 -3.61 -29.21 0.08
N LEU A 59 -3.41 -30.04 -0.96
CA LEU A 59 -3.68 -29.72 -2.38
C LEU A 59 -4.50 -30.86 -2.99
N HIS A 60 -5.82 -30.71 -3.02
CA HIS A 60 -6.69 -31.82 -3.43
C HIS A 60 -6.69 -32.03 -4.95
N GLN A 61 -6.76 -30.93 -5.70
CA GLN A 61 -6.86 -30.98 -7.16
C GLN A 61 -6.07 -29.84 -7.80
N ASN A 62 -5.50 -30.11 -8.98
CA ASN A 62 -5.00 -29.07 -9.88
C ASN A 62 -6.18 -28.50 -10.68
N THR A 63 -6.39 -27.20 -10.56
CA THR A 63 -7.49 -26.43 -11.16
C THR A 63 -6.97 -25.28 -12.02
N SER A 64 -5.75 -25.42 -12.55
CA SER A 64 -5.13 -24.45 -13.44
C SER A 64 -5.92 -24.25 -14.73
N ASN A 65 -5.82 -23.05 -15.29
CA ASN A 65 -6.31 -22.71 -16.64
C ASN A 65 -5.28 -21.79 -17.34
N PHE A 66 -5.62 -21.24 -18.50
CA PHE A 66 -4.70 -20.34 -19.24
C PHE A 66 -4.40 -19.01 -18.52
N SER A 67 -5.18 -18.64 -17.52
CA SER A 67 -5.04 -17.37 -16.79
C SER A 67 -4.28 -17.54 -15.48
N GLU A 68 -4.29 -18.73 -14.88
CA GLU A 68 -3.72 -18.95 -13.55
C GLU A 68 -3.24 -20.40 -13.36
N GLN A 69 -2.02 -20.54 -12.83
CA GLN A 69 -1.55 -21.81 -12.29
C GLN A 69 -2.12 -21.97 -10.87
N ARG A 70 -3.08 -22.89 -10.68
CA ARG A 70 -3.91 -22.94 -9.47
C ARG A 70 -4.18 -24.34 -8.96
N PHE A 71 -4.06 -24.55 -7.65
CA PHE A 71 -4.54 -25.74 -6.96
C PHE A 71 -5.70 -25.41 -6.03
N SER A 72 -6.64 -26.34 -5.87
CA SER A 72 -7.83 -26.16 -5.04
C SER A 72 -7.98 -27.31 -4.04
N SER A 73 -8.43 -26.96 -2.84
CA SER A 73 -8.69 -27.85 -1.71
C SER A 73 -10.00 -27.48 -1.04
N THR A 74 -10.68 -28.47 -0.46
CA THR A 74 -11.92 -28.26 0.30
C THR A 74 -11.70 -28.83 1.69
N PHE A 75 -11.67 -27.95 2.70
CA PHE A 75 -11.44 -28.33 4.08
C PHE A 75 -12.75 -28.48 4.83
N THR A 76 -12.96 -29.64 5.43
CA THR A 76 -14.17 -29.98 6.18
C THR A 76 -14.09 -29.59 7.66
N GLY A 77 -12.90 -29.20 8.13
CA GLY A 77 -12.62 -28.95 9.53
C GLY A 77 -12.47 -30.23 10.34
N ARG A 78 -12.43 -31.41 9.70
CA ARG A 78 -12.18 -32.72 10.33
C ARG A 78 -10.73 -33.17 10.16
N GLU A 79 -9.98 -32.51 9.29
CA GLU A 79 -8.56 -32.74 9.10
C GLU A 79 -7.84 -32.48 10.44
N PHE A 80 -6.89 -33.35 10.84
CA PHE A 80 -6.28 -33.25 12.18
C PHE A 80 -5.74 -31.85 12.46
N PHE A 81 -5.16 -31.19 11.45
CA PHE A 81 -4.54 -29.88 11.62
C PHE A 81 -5.55 -28.75 11.83
N LEU A 82 -6.82 -28.95 11.50
CA LEU A 82 -7.94 -28.04 11.77
C LEU A 82 -8.74 -28.45 13.01
N ALA A 83 -9.06 -29.74 13.14
CA ALA A 83 -9.84 -30.27 14.25
C ALA A 83 -9.13 -30.08 15.60
N ASP A 84 -7.80 -30.21 15.61
CA ASP A 84 -6.96 -30.06 16.79
C ASP A 84 -6.33 -28.66 16.91
N HIS A 85 -6.74 -27.68 16.11
CA HIS A 85 -6.27 -26.29 16.20
C HIS A 85 -7.46 -25.33 16.33
N VAL A 86 -7.91 -25.12 17.56
CA VAL A 86 -9.11 -24.33 17.86
C VAL A 86 -8.72 -23.00 18.51
N VAL A 87 -9.04 -21.89 17.86
CA VAL A 87 -8.78 -20.53 18.36
C VAL A 87 -10.11 -19.87 18.69
N LYS A 88 -10.32 -19.50 19.96
CA LYS A 88 -11.58 -18.91 20.47
C LYS A 88 -12.83 -19.70 20.04
N GLY A 89 -12.75 -21.03 20.07
CA GLY A 89 -13.85 -21.93 19.70
C GLY A 89 -14.02 -22.18 18.20
N GLN A 90 -13.20 -21.57 17.33
CA GLN A 90 -13.23 -21.81 15.88
C GLN A 90 -12.06 -22.68 15.43
N ARG A 91 -12.31 -23.64 14.54
CA ARG A 91 -11.26 -24.46 13.92
C ARG A 91 -10.53 -23.61 12.88
N VAL A 92 -9.28 -23.26 13.15
CA VAL A 92 -8.50 -22.33 12.32
C VAL A 92 -7.33 -23.06 11.69
N LEU A 93 -7.06 -22.84 10.41
CA LEU A 93 -5.91 -23.42 9.73
C LEU A 93 -4.62 -22.88 10.38
N PRO A 94 -3.71 -23.73 10.88
CA PRO A 94 -2.49 -23.27 11.55
C PRO A 94 -1.51 -22.66 10.55
N GLY A 95 -0.71 -21.68 11.00
CA GLY A 95 0.24 -20.97 10.14
C GLY A 95 1.20 -21.91 9.40
N ALA A 96 1.63 -22.99 10.07
CA ALA A 96 2.47 -24.04 9.49
C ALA A 96 1.86 -24.75 8.28
N ALA A 97 0.53 -24.95 8.26
CA ALA A 97 -0.14 -25.61 7.13
C ALA A 97 -0.12 -24.73 5.85
N TYR A 98 -0.17 -23.41 5.98
CA TYR A 98 0.00 -22.52 4.81
C TYR A 98 1.38 -22.66 4.17
N LEU A 99 2.44 -22.79 4.98
CA LEU A 99 3.81 -22.93 4.49
C LEU A 99 4.00 -24.25 3.73
N GLU A 100 3.46 -25.35 4.25
CA GLU A 100 3.49 -26.63 3.55
C GLU A 100 2.62 -26.62 2.28
N MET A 101 1.47 -25.94 2.31
CA MET A 101 0.62 -25.76 1.13
C MET A 101 1.35 -25.02 0.01
N ALA A 102 2.03 -23.92 0.33
CA ALA A 102 2.82 -23.13 -0.61
C ALA A 102 4.01 -23.94 -1.17
N ARG A 103 4.77 -24.60 -0.29
CA ARG A 103 5.89 -25.47 -0.68
C ARG A 103 5.44 -26.58 -1.63
N ALA A 104 4.38 -27.31 -1.26
CA ALA A 104 3.85 -28.39 -2.07
C ALA A 104 3.32 -27.89 -3.42
N ALA A 105 2.71 -26.71 -3.48
CA ALA A 105 2.17 -26.17 -4.73
C ALA A 105 3.30 -25.78 -5.70
N VAL A 106 4.34 -25.13 -5.18
CA VAL A 106 5.55 -24.78 -5.95
C VAL A 106 6.24 -26.04 -6.46
N GLU A 107 6.40 -27.05 -5.61
CA GLU A 107 6.98 -28.34 -6.01
C GLU A 107 6.17 -29.01 -7.13
N GLN A 108 4.84 -29.05 -6.99
CA GLN A 108 3.96 -29.66 -8.00
C GLN A 108 3.94 -28.89 -9.32
N ALA A 109 4.14 -27.58 -9.30
CA ALA A 109 4.14 -26.74 -10.50
C ALA A 109 5.49 -26.70 -11.21
N THR A 110 6.56 -27.26 -10.64
CA THR A 110 7.93 -27.14 -11.17
C THR A 110 8.49 -28.51 -11.55
N VAL A 111 8.91 -28.65 -12.82
CA VAL A 111 9.36 -29.95 -13.38
C VAL A 111 10.74 -30.40 -12.83
N ALA A 112 11.47 -29.51 -12.15
CA ALA A 112 12.90 -29.65 -11.86
C ALA A 112 13.26 -30.38 -10.55
N LEU A 113 12.30 -30.79 -9.71
CA LEU A 113 12.58 -31.45 -8.43
C LEU A 113 12.51 -32.98 -8.59
N LYS A 114 13.53 -33.58 -9.22
CA LYS A 114 13.78 -35.03 -9.17
C LYS A 114 15.15 -35.31 -8.55
N GLU A 115 15.20 -36.46 -7.87
CA GLU A 115 16.23 -36.94 -6.94
C GLU A 115 17.60 -36.25 -7.02
N GLY A 116 17.90 -35.44 -5.99
CA GLY A 116 19.22 -34.87 -5.75
C GLY A 116 19.36 -33.34 -5.82
N GLN A 117 18.28 -32.57 -6.02
CA GLN A 117 18.32 -31.10 -6.15
C GLN A 117 17.08 -30.39 -5.54
N PRO A 118 17.04 -29.05 -5.55
CA PRO A 118 17.50 -28.09 -4.55
C PRO A 118 16.40 -27.72 -3.53
N GLY A 119 16.78 -27.20 -2.35
CA GLY A 119 15.80 -26.75 -1.36
C GLY A 119 14.89 -25.62 -1.86
N ILE A 120 13.68 -25.55 -1.31
CA ILE A 120 12.72 -24.46 -1.56
C ILE A 120 12.89 -23.42 -0.47
N ARG A 121 12.88 -22.14 -0.87
CA ARG A 121 12.83 -21.02 0.07
C ARG A 121 11.57 -20.22 -0.14
N LEU A 122 10.81 -19.99 0.92
CA LEU A 122 9.69 -19.04 0.88
C LEU A 122 10.12 -17.74 1.54
N LYS A 123 9.80 -16.61 0.92
CA LYS A 123 10.14 -15.26 1.36
C LYS A 123 8.88 -14.42 1.54
N ASN A 124 8.99 -13.43 2.43
CA ASN A 124 7.99 -12.40 2.66
C ASN A 124 6.58 -12.97 2.86
N VAL A 125 6.48 -14.03 3.65
CA VAL A 125 5.22 -14.73 3.91
C VAL A 125 4.38 -13.90 4.88
N ILE A 126 3.16 -13.58 4.48
CA ILE A 126 2.19 -12.87 5.31
C ILE A 126 0.97 -13.77 5.52
N TRP A 127 0.51 -13.89 6.77
CA TRP A 127 -0.80 -14.44 7.11
C TRP A 127 -1.78 -13.29 7.28
N ALA A 128 -2.50 -12.98 6.21
CA ALA A 128 -3.40 -11.83 6.13
C ALA A 128 -4.70 -12.07 6.91
N ARG A 129 -5.32 -13.24 6.73
CA ARG A 129 -6.58 -13.60 7.40
C ARG A 129 -6.64 -15.10 7.68
N PRO A 130 -6.99 -15.54 8.91
CA PRO A 130 -7.12 -16.96 9.21
C PRO A 130 -8.23 -17.61 8.37
N ILE A 131 -7.98 -18.81 7.88
CA ILE A 131 -9.02 -19.70 7.34
C ILE A 131 -9.66 -20.38 8.54
N ALA A 132 -10.91 -20.02 8.85
CA ALA A 132 -11.70 -20.67 9.87
C ALA A 132 -12.73 -21.58 9.19
N VAL A 133 -12.85 -22.83 9.65
CA VAL A 133 -13.84 -23.78 9.15
C VAL A 133 -14.92 -23.99 10.21
N GLY A 134 -16.15 -23.60 9.88
CA GLY A 134 -17.32 -23.81 10.71
C GLY A 134 -17.98 -25.17 10.46
N GLU A 135 -19.31 -25.19 10.41
CA GLU A 135 -20.07 -26.41 10.11
C GLU A 135 -20.02 -26.80 8.63
N LEU A 136 -19.83 -25.81 7.74
CA LEU A 136 -19.73 -26.02 6.30
C LEU A 136 -18.28 -26.12 5.85
N PRO A 137 -17.94 -27.03 4.91
CA PRO A 137 -16.62 -27.07 4.32
C PRO A 137 -16.27 -25.78 3.59
N VAL A 138 -15.00 -25.37 3.68
CA VAL A 138 -14.47 -24.16 3.03
C VAL A 138 -13.59 -24.57 1.85
N GLN A 139 -13.84 -23.98 0.68
CA GLN A 139 -12.97 -24.14 -0.47
C GLN A 139 -11.83 -23.10 -0.42
N VAL A 140 -10.61 -23.57 -0.63
CA VAL A 140 -9.38 -22.80 -0.57
C VAL A 140 -8.57 -23.09 -1.82
N HIS A 141 -8.00 -22.03 -2.39
CA HIS A 141 -7.19 -22.06 -3.59
C HIS A 141 -5.79 -21.57 -3.26
N ILE A 142 -4.79 -22.07 -3.98
CA ILE A 142 -3.48 -21.46 -4.07
C ILE A 142 -3.15 -21.18 -5.54
N GLY A 143 -2.96 -19.90 -5.86
CA GLY A 143 -2.49 -19.40 -7.15
C GLY A 143 -0.99 -19.18 -7.14
N LEU A 144 -0.32 -19.50 -8.24
CA LEU A 144 1.13 -19.33 -8.45
C LEU A 144 1.37 -18.45 -9.67
N PHE A 145 2.28 -17.47 -9.52
CA PHE A 145 2.59 -16.49 -10.55
C PHE A 145 4.12 -16.40 -10.72
N PRO A 146 4.67 -16.99 -11.79
CA PRO A 146 6.09 -16.85 -12.12
C PRO A 146 6.44 -15.40 -12.45
N GLU A 147 7.55 -14.91 -11.93
CA GLU A 147 8.08 -13.56 -12.18
C GLU A 147 9.35 -13.62 -13.05
N ASP A 148 9.66 -12.54 -13.78
CA ASP A 148 10.82 -12.46 -14.68
C ASP A 148 12.18 -12.61 -13.98
N ASN A 149 12.23 -12.35 -12.67
CA ASN A 149 13.42 -12.49 -11.83
C ASN A 149 13.68 -13.93 -11.35
N GLY A 150 12.83 -14.89 -11.74
CA GLY A 150 12.93 -16.30 -11.34
C GLY A 150 12.29 -16.63 -9.98
N GLU A 151 11.70 -15.66 -9.29
CA GLU A 151 10.83 -15.94 -8.14
C GLU A 151 9.43 -16.39 -8.60
N ILE A 152 8.73 -17.13 -7.75
CA ILE A 152 7.33 -17.52 -7.97
C ILE A 152 6.51 -16.89 -6.85
N THR A 153 5.72 -15.86 -7.14
CA THR A 153 4.79 -15.31 -6.15
C THR A 153 3.60 -16.25 -5.98
N TYR A 154 3.03 -16.33 -4.78
CA TYR A 154 1.87 -17.17 -4.49
C TYR A 154 0.84 -16.46 -3.62
N GLU A 155 -0.43 -16.81 -3.81
CA GLU A 155 -1.56 -16.36 -2.99
C GLU A 155 -2.44 -17.56 -2.61
N ILE A 156 -2.76 -17.69 -1.32
CA ILE A 156 -3.72 -18.65 -0.77
C ILE A 156 -5.01 -17.88 -0.46
N TYR A 157 -6.12 -18.23 -1.09
CA TYR A 157 -7.38 -17.48 -1.02
C TYR A 157 -8.63 -18.37 -1.01
N SER A 158 -9.78 -17.83 -0.59
CA SER A 158 -11.10 -18.47 -0.75
C SER A 158 -12.03 -17.57 -1.56
N GLU A 159 -12.99 -18.16 -2.25
CA GLU A 159 -14.06 -17.40 -2.92
C GLU A 159 -15.15 -17.02 -1.89
N PRO A 160 -15.69 -15.79 -1.94
CA PRO A 160 -16.77 -15.36 -1.05
C PRO A 160 -18.10 -16.08 -1.38
N GLU A 161 -18.99 -16.18 -0.40
CA GLU A 161 -20.33 -16.80 -0.58
C GLU A 161 -21.23 -15.99 -1.53
N GLU A 162 -20.97 -14.69 -1.69
CA GLU A 162 -21.72 -13.81 -2.59
C GLU A 162 -21.13 -13.83 -4.01
N ALA A 163 -21.96 -14.20 -4.99
CA ALA A 163 -21.56 -14.23 -6.40
C ALA A 163 -21.14 -12.83 -6.90
N GLY A 164 -19.87 -12.70 -7.32
CA GLY A 164 -19.30 -11.45 -7.83
C GLY A 164 -18.49 -10.63 -6.82
N ALA A 165 -18.39 -11.08 -5.56
CA ALA A 165 -17.46 -10.49 -4.59
C ALA A 165 -16.00 -10.97 -4.84
N GLU A 166 -15.03 -10.16 -4.44
CA GLU A 166 -13.60 -10.45 -4.65
C GLU A 166 -13.09 -11.59 -3.75
N PRO A 167 -12.13 -12.42 -4.21
CA PRO A 167 -11.52 -13.47 -3.41
C PRO A 167 -10.90 -12.97 -2.10
N ILE A 168 -11.06 -13.74 -1.03
CA ILE A 168 -10.50 -13.45 0.29
C ILE A 168 -9.10 -14.06 0.37
N VAL A 169 -8.07 -13.23 0.28
CA VAL A 169 -6.68 -13.69 0.47
C VAL A 169 -6.39 -13.93 1.95
N HIS A 170 -5.89 -15.13 2.24
CA HIS A 170 -5.56 -15.61 3.57
C HIS A 170 -4.05 -15.58 3.84
N SER A 171 -3.23 -15.88 2.84
CA SER A 171 -1.78 -15.78 2.92
C SER A 171 -1.16 -15.53 1.56
N HIS A 172 -0.03 -14.84 1.51
CA HIS A 172 0.75 -14.67 0.29
C HIS A 172 2.24 -14.60 0.60
N GLY A 173 3.08 -14.79 -0.42
CA GLY A 173 4.54 -14.73 -0.32
C GLY A 173 5.20 -14.94 -1.69
N SER A 174 6.53 -15.11 -1.71
CA SER A 174 7.26 -15.57 -2.88
C SER A 174 8.08 -16.81 -2.58
N ALA A 175 8.37 -17.60 -3.61
CA ALA A 175 9.16 -18.81 -3.53
C ALA A 175 10.36 -18.73 -4.49
N VAL A 176 11.50 -19.27 -4.05
CA VAL A 176 12.72 -19.38 -4.85
C VAL A 176 13.18 -20.84 -4.84
N LEU A 177 13.52 -21.33 -6.03
CA LEU A 177 14.14 -22.64 -6.24
C LEU A 177 15.66 -22.49 -6.24
N GLY A 178 16.39 -23.42 -5.61
CA GLY A 178 17.86 -23.39 -5.60
C GLY A 178 18.45 -23.11 -4.22
N MET A 179 19.22 -24.06 -3.68
CA MET A 179 20.04 -23.86 -2.50
C MET A 179 21.43 -24.49 -2.68
N ASP A 180 22.47 -23.67 -2.59
CA ASP A 180 23.88 -24.11 -2.51
C ASP A 180 24.40 -24.18 -1.06
N ALA A 181 23.51 -24.07 -0.07
CA ALA A 181 23.90 -24.02 1.34
C ALA A 181 23.89 -25.42 1.98
N LYS A 182 25.06 -25.87 2.44
CA LYS A 182 25.18 -27.06 3.29
C LYS A 182 24.44 -26.82 4.62
N ALA A 183 23.56 -27.74 5.00
CA ALA A 183 22.82 -27.64 6.25
C ALA A 183 23.76 -27.55 7.46
N PRO A 184 23.65 -26.50 8.31
CA PRO A 184 24.45 -26.40 9.53
C PRO A 184 24.06 -27.49 10.54
N THR A 185 24.97 -27.78 11.47
CA THR A 185 24.73 -28.71 12.58
C THR A 185 24.84 -27.95 13.90
N LEU A 186 23.83 -28.08 14.76
CA LEU A 186 23.75 -27.46 16.08
C LEU A 186 24.31 -28.41 17.15
N ASP A 187 25.11 -27.87 18.07
CA ASP A 187 25.51 -28.61 19.27
C ASP A 187 24.38 -28.54 20.32
N LEU A 188 23.53 -29.57 20.31
CA LEU A 188 22.38 -29.66 21.21
C LEU A 188 22.77 -29.67 22.69
N ARG A 189 23.94 -30.23 23.06
CA ARG A 189 24.38 -30.26 24.46
C ARG A 189 24.82 -28.87 24.92
N ALA A 190 25.55 -28.14 24.08
CA ALA A 190 25.92 -26.76 24.35
C ALA A 190 24.68 -25.87 24.47
N LEU A 191 23.72 -25.98 23.53
CA LEU A 191 22.48 -25.20 23.55
C LEU A 191 21.61 -25.52 24.78
N GLN A 192 21.55 -26.78 25.20
CA GLN A 192 20.82 -27.17 26.41
C GLN A 192 21.45 -26.57 27.67
N SER A 193 22.79 -26.48 27.71
CA SER A 193 23.52 -25.82 28.80
C SER A 193 23.28 -24.31 28.82
N LEU A 194 23.13 -23.69 27.65
CA LEU A 194 22.77 -22.27 27.49
C LEU A 194 21.30 -21.96 27.81
N CYS A 195 20.43 -22.97 27.82
CA CYS A 195 18.99 -22.86 28.12
C CYS A 195 18.64 -23.47 29.50
N SER A 196 19.47 -23.20 30.51
CA SER A 196 19.34 -23.83 31.84
C SER A 196 18.62 -22.98 32.90
N GLN A 197 18.04 -21.82 32.53
CA GLN A 197 17.44 -20.90 33.51
C GLN A 197 16.14 -21.43 34.09
N SER A 198 15.29 -22.01 33.23
CA SER A 198 14.06 -22.70 33.65
C SER A 198 13.64 -23.70 32.59
N SER A 199 12.61 -24.50 32.88
CA SER A 199 12.00 -25.37 31.88
C SER A 199 10.49 -25.40 32.04
N LEU A 200 9.78 -25.46 30.93
CA LEU A 200 8.34 -25.70 30.89
C LEU A 200 8.09 -27.15 30.44
N SER A 201 7.20 -27.82 31.17
CA SER A 201 6.63 -29.10 30.74
C SER A 201 5.61 -28.89 29.62
N SER A 202 5.34 -29.96 28.85
CA SER A 202 4.26 -29.99 27.85
C SER A 202 2.93 -29.47 28.41
N ALA A 203 2.52 -29.96 29.60
CA ALA A 203 1.28 -29.55 30.25
C ALA A 203 1.22 -28.04 30.52
N GLN A 204 2.29 -27.45 31.07
CA GLN A 204 2.35 -26.01 31.35
C GLN A 204 2.26 -25.16 30.08
N CYS A 205 2.87 -25.59 28.97
CA CYS A 205 2.76 -24.91 27.69
C CYS A 205 1.30 -24.88 27.19
N TYR A 206 0.63 -26.04 27.18
CA TYR A 206 -0.74 -26.14 26.66
C TYR A 206 -1.79 -25.53 27.58
N GLU A 207 -1.58 -25.52 28.90
CA GLU A 207 -2.39 -24.74 29.84
C GLU A 207 -2.28 -23.23 29.57
N ALA A 208 -1.07 -22.73 29.29
CA ALA A 208 -0.86 -21.33 28.97
C ALA A 208 -1.51 -20.93 27.63
N PHE A 209 -1.52 -21.81 26.62
CA PHE A 209 -2.24 -21.56 25.37
C PHE A 209 -3.76 -21.55 25.55
N SER A 210 -4.32 -22.48 26.32
CA SER A 210 -5.75 -22.50 26.60
C SER A 210 -6.19 -21.23 27.34
N ALA A 211 -5.36 -20.72 28.28
CA ALA A 211 -5.59 -19.42 28.92
C ALA A 211 -5.55 -18.21 27.96
N MET A 212 -4.85 -18.32 26.83
CA MET A 212 -4.83 -17.33 25.74
C MET A 212 -5.98 -17.50 24.73
N GLY A 213 -6.82 -18.54 24.90
CA GLY A 213 -7.93 -18.87 24.00
C GLY A 213 -7.51 -19.69 22.78
N ILE A 214 -6.42 -20.46 22.87
CA ILE A 214 -6.00 -21.43 21.85
C ILE A 214 -6.03 -22.83 22.46
N ASP A 215 -6.94 -23.66 21.98
CA ASP A 215 -7.10 -25.05 22.39
C ASP A 215 -6.47 -25.96 21.33
N TYR A 216 -5.28 -26.47 21.67
CA TYR A 216 -4.61 -27.49 20.88
C TYR A 216 -5.12 -28.88 21.26
N GLY A 217 -5.62 -29.63 20.28
CA GLY A 217 -6.01 -31.05 20.39
C GLY A 217 -4.81 -32.00 20.24
N THR A 218 -5.06 -33.30 20.35
CA THR A 218 -3.98 -34.30 20.47
C THR A 218 -3.00 -34.33 19.30
N GLY A 219 -3.48 -34.10 18.07
CA GLY A 219 -2.66 -34.06 16.85
C GLY A 219 -1.83 -32.78 16.69
N GLN A 220 -2.02 -31.77 17.54
CA GLN A 220 -1.25 -30.51 17.52
C GLN A 220 -0.42 -30.28 18.78
N ARG A 221 -0.33 -31.28 19.67
CA ARG A 221 0.44 -31.22 20.92
C ARG A 221 1.84 -31.85 20.78
N GLY A 222 2.71 -31.26 19.97
CA GLY A 222 4.05 -31.80 19.70
C GLY A 222 5.17 -31.36 20.65
N ILE A 223 4.94 -30.41 21.57
CA ILE A 223 5.95 -30.01 22.56
C ILE A 223 6.11 -31.10 23.61
N GLU A 224 7.31 -31.69 23.73
CA GLU A 224 7.65 -32.56 24.86
C GLU A 224 8.16 -31.75 26.05
N LYS A 225 9.13 -30.84 25.80
CA LYS A 225 9.75 -30.02 26.83
C LYS A 225 10.38 -28.76 26.24
N VAL A 226 10.28 -27.65 26.96
CA VAL A 226 10.90 -26.37 26.61
C VAL A 226 11.95 -26.02 27.65
N TYR A 227 13.17 -25.77 27.22
CA TYR A 227 14.29 -25.28 28.02
C TYR A 227 14.49 -23.79 27.73
N VAL A 228 14.52 -22.96 28.76
CA VAL A 228 14.54 -21.50 28.63
C VAL A 228 15.89 -20.96 29.08
N GLY A 229 16.50 -20.11 28.25
CA GLY A 229 17.70 -19.34 28.54
C GLY A 229 17.48 -17.84 28.39
N ALA A 230 18.56 -17.06 28.52
CA ALA A 230 18.50 -15.62 28.37
C ALA A 230 18.21 -15.22 26.91
N GLY A 231 16.97 -14.83 26.61
CA GLY A 231 16.57 -14.38 25.26
C GLY A 231 16.52 -15.48 24.19
N GLN A 232 16.58 -16.75 24.62
CA GLN A 232 16.60 -17.92 23.74
C GLN A 232 15.91 -19.12 24.39
N VAL A 233 15.45 -20.04 23.56
CA VAL A 233 14.70 -21.25 23.94
C VAL A 233 15.20 -22.42 23.12
N LEU A 234 15.37 -23.57 23.78
CA LEU A 234 15.57 -24.85 23.11
C LEU A 234 14.39 -25.76 23.47
N ALA A 235 13.65 -26.23 22.46
CA ALA A 235 12.51 -27.11 22.67
C ALA A 235 12.72 -28.47 22.03
N ARG A 236 12.35 -29.53 22.76
CA ARG A 236 12.27 -30.88 22.24
C ARG A 236 10.85 -31.16 21.77
N LEU A 237 10.72 -31.57 20.52
CA LEU A 237 9.46 -31.76 19.82
C LEU A 237 9.32 -33.22 19.37
N SER A 238 8.11 -33.75 19.43
CA SER A 238 7.76 -35.05 18.86
C SER A 238 6.48 -34.96 18.04
N LEU A 239 6.40 -35.76 16.98
CA LEU A 239 5.19 -35.91 16.22
C LEU A 239 4.16 -36.69 17.05
N PRO A 240 2.96 -36.14 17.32
CA PRO A 240 1.99 -36.83 18.16
C PRO A 240 1.57 -38.19 17.59
N SER A 241 1.39 -39.18 18.46
CA SER A 241 1.04 -40.55 18.07
C SER A 241 -0.28 -40.63 17.29
N SER A 242 -1.22 -39.72 17.53
CA SER A 242 -2.51 -39.64 16.83
C SER A 242 -2.41 -39.27 15.34
N VAL A 243 -1.25 -38.77 14.89
CA VAL A 243 -1.00 -38.34 13.50
C VAL A 243 0.28 -38.95 12.94
N TYR A 244 0.83 -39.97 13.59
CA TYR A 244 2.12 -40.56 13.20
C TYR A 244 2.07 -41.27 11.82
N ASP A 245 0.89 -41.74 11.42
CA ASP A 245 0.64 -42.36 10.12
C ASP A 245 0.68 -41.34 8.95
N THR A 246 0.63 -40.04 9.24
CA THR A 246 0.75 -38.97 8.23
C THR A 246 2.16 -38.44 8.04
N ARG A 247 3.15 -38.96 8.77
CA ARG A 247 4.54 -38.45 8.78
C ARG A 247 5.17 -38.35 7.38
N ASP A 248 4.89 -39.32 6.51
CA ASP A 248 5.50 -39.43 5.18
C ASP A 248 4.71 -38.64 4.12
N LYS A 249 3.62 -37.97 4.51
CA LYS A 249 2.74 -37.21 3.61
C LYS A 249 3.11 -35.72 3.51
N TYR A 250 4.03 -35.24 4.36
CA TYR A 250 4.40 -33.82 4.45
C TYR A 250 5.91 -33.68 4.56
N ILE A 251 6.46 -32.62 3.95
CA ILE A 251 7.87 -32.23 4.19
C ILE A 251 7.95 -31.36 5.43
N LEU A 252 7.11 -30.31 5.50
CA LEU A 252 6.87 -29.52 6.70
C LEU A 252 5.62 -30.04 7.41
N HIS A 253 5.76 -31.07 8.24
CA HIS A 253 4.61 -31.64 8.93
C HIS A 253 3.91 -30.56 9.80
N PRO A 254 2.60 -30.27 9.59
CA PRO A 254 1.92 -29.16 10.25
C PRO A 254 2.09 -29.16 11.78
N SER A 255 1.94 -30.33 12.42
CA SER A 255 2.11 -30.47 13.88
C SER A 255 3.51 -30.13 14.39
N LEU A 256 4.56 -30.49 13.67
CA LEU A 256 5.94 -30.28 14.13
C LEU A 256 6.37 -28.83 13.93
N LEU A 257 6.09 -28.29 12.75
CA LEU A 257 6.43 -26.90 12.45
C LEU A 257 5.62 -25.94 13.33
N ASP A 258 4.33 -26.21 13.54
CA ASP A 258 3.52 -25.41 14.45
C ASP A 258 4.00 -25.55 15.90
N SER A 259 4.41 -26.75 16.34
CA SER A 259 5.00 -26.93 17.68
C SER A 259 6.31 -26.14 17.87
N ALA A 260 7.07 -25.89 16.81
CA ALA A 260 8.22 -25.00 16.87
C ALA A 260 7.82 -23.53 17.04
N PHE A 261 6.72 -23.09 16.42
CA PHE A 261 6.13 -21.76 16.68
C PHE A 261 5.58 -21.68 18.11
N GLN A 262 4.86 -22.71 18.57
CA GLN A 262 4.32 -22.81 19.93
C GLN A 262 5.44 -22.70 20.98
N ALA A 263 6.59 -23.33 20.76
CA ALA A 263 7.71 -23.30 21.70
C ALA A 263 8.26 -21.87 21.97
N SER A 264 7.92 -20.87 21.15
CA SER A 264 8.24 -19.47 21.41
C SER A 264 7.60 -18.92 22.70
N ILE A 265 6.60 -19.60 23.25
CA ILE A 265 6.01 -19.26 24.56
C ILE A 265 7.06 -19.19 25.69
N GLY A 266 8.15 -19.96 25.57
CA GLY A 266 9.27 -19.89 26.52
C GLY A 266 9.96 -18.52 26.57
N LEU A 267 9.98 -17.76 25.47
CA LEU A 267 10.51 -16.39 25.44
C LEU A 267 9.60 -15.38 26.14
N MET A 268 8.30 -15.68 26.20
CA MET A 268 7.30 -14.83 26.85
C MET A 268 7.29 -15.00 28.37
N THR A 269 7.45 -16.24 28.84
CA THR A 269 7.45 -16.58 30.27
C THR A 269 8.81 -16.40 30.95
N GLY A 270 9.91 -16.34 30.19
CA GLY A 270 11.28 -16.20 30.70
C GLY A 270 11.74 -14.77 31.01
N SER A 271 10.94 -13.75 30.69
CA SER A 271 11.27 -12.34 31.00
C SER A 271 10.93 -12.06 32.47
N GLY A 272 11.90 -12.27 33.35
CA GLY A 272 11.73 -12.15 34.81
C GLY A 272 11.12 -10.81 35.23
N ASN A 273 9.83 -10.85 35.58
CA ASN A 273 9.23 -9.99 36.60
C ASN A 273 7.92 -10.62 37.10
N THR A 274 7.86 -10.71 38.43
CA THR A 274 6.76 -11.09 39.33
C THR A 274 6.37 -12.57 39.45
N ALA A 275 6.51 -13.05 40.69
CA ALA A 275 5.84 -14.20 41.29
C ALA A 275 4.32 -14.22 41.04
N PRO A 276 3.64 -15.38 41.19
CA PRO A 276 2.20 -15.51 40.98
C PRO A 276 1.45 -14.89 42.16
N SER A 277 1.36 -13.57 42.19
CA SER A 277 0.44 -12.82 43.06
C SER A 277 -0.37 -11.88 42.18
N ASP A 278 -1.63 -12.22 42.00
CA ASP A 278 -2.73 -11.36 41.53
C ASP A 278 -2.38 -10.36 40.43
N ASN A 279 -2.48 -10.80 39.17
CA ASN A 279 -2.86 -9.88 38.11
C ASN A 279 -3.53 -10.62 36.95
N ARG A 280 -4.86 -10.44 36.86
CA ARG A 280 -5.67 -10.66 35.65
C ARG A 280 -5.32 -9.62 34.57
N ALA A 281 -4.03 -9.44 34.30
CA ALA A 281 -3.48 -8.53 33.31
C ALA A 281 -3.09 -9.31 32.05
N SER A 282 -4.10 -9.49 31.18
CA SER A 282 -3.99 -9.72 29.74
C SER A 282 -3.23 -10.95 29.23
N HIS A 283 -3.87 -12.13 29.29
CA HIS A 283 -3.60 -13.21 28.33
C HIS A 283 -4.11 -12.76 26.95
N LYS A 284 -3.28 -12.04 26.21
CA LYS A 284 -3.64 -11.57 24.86
C LYS A 284 -3.41 -12.69 23.86
N LEU A 285 -4.39 -12.96 23.01
CA LEU A 285 -4.26 -13.95 21.93
C LEU A 285 -3.18 -13.50 20.94
N ILE A 286 -2.18 -14.34 20.69
CA ILE A 286 -1.07 -14.08 19.77
C ILE A 286 -1.11 -15.10 18.64
N LEU A 287 -1.13 -14.63 17.40
CA LEU A 287 -1.15 -15.46 16.20
C LEU A 287 0.00 -15.12 15.25
N PRO A 288 0.48 -16.08 14.43
CA PRO A 288 1.41 -15.81 13.33
C PRO A 288 0.92 -14.66 12.46
N PHE A 289 1.81 -13.73 12.11
CA PHE A 289 1.45 -12.58 11.27
C PHE A 289 2.32 -12.49 10.02
N ALA A 290 3.64 -12.51 10.18
CA ALA A 290 4.56 -12.41 9.06
C ALA A 290 5.87 -13.16 9.34
N LEU A 291 6.50 -13.61 8.26
CA LEU A 291 7.77 -14.31 8.24
C LEU A 291 8.61 -13.80 7.06
N GLN A 292 9.84 -13.37 7.32
CA GLN A 292 10.70 -12.87 6.24
C GLN A 292 11.19 -13.99 5.34
N GLU A 293 11.65 -15.11 5.90
CA GLU A 293 12.25 -16.19 5.12
C GLU A 293 12.10 -17.54 5.84
N ILE A 294 11.75 -18.59 5.10
CA ILE A 294 11.90 -19.99 5.53
C ILE A 294 12.72 -20.75 4.49
N GLU A 295 13.81 -21.35 4.97
CA GLU A 295 14.70 -22.22 4.23
C GLU A 295 14.36 -23.69 4.53
N ILE A 296 13.99 -24.46 3.50
CA ILE A 296 13.59 -25.86 3.62
C ILE A 296 14.74 -26.73 3.10
N LEU A 297 15.61 -27.17 4.02
CA LEU A 297 16.83 -27.93 3.74
C LEU A 297 16.58 -29.45 3.71
N GLY A 298 15.49 -29.90 4.33
CA GLY A 298 15.05 -31.30 4.34
C GLY A 298 13.72 -31.48 5.09
N SER A 299 13.17 -32.70 5.04
CA SER A 299 11.92 -33.04 5.71
C SER A 299 12.01 -33.00 7.23
N CYS A 300 10.93 -32.59 7.89
CA CYS A 300 10.76 -32.78 9.32
C CYS A 300 10.76 -34.28 9.66
N THR A 301 11.48 -34.66 10.72
CA THR A 301 11.50 -36.04 11.23
C THR A 301 10.55 -36.18 12.42
N SER A 302 10.23 -37.41 12.86
CA SER A 302 9.28 -37.63 13.96
C SER A 302 9.72 -37.06 15.32
N THR A 303 11.01 -36.76 15.49
CA THR A 303 11.58 -36.19 16.70
C THR A 303 12.56 -35.09 16.32
N MET A 304 12.31 -33.87 16.77
CA MET A 304 13.10 -32.70 16.38
C MET A 304 13.43 -31.82 17.59
N TRP A 305 14.43 -30.96 17.42
CA TRP A 305 14.74 -29.87 18.33
C TRP A 305 14.54 -28.54 17.62
N ALA A 306 13.87 -27.60 18.29
CA ALA A 306 13.72 -26.23 17.81
C ALA A 306 14.54 -25.29 18.69
N PHE A 307 15.51 -24.60 18.08
CA PHE A 307 16.26 -23.53 18.73
C PHE A 307 15.70 -22.19 18.30
N ILE A 308 15.17 -21.43 19.26
CA ILE A 308 14.41 -20.19 19.06
C ILE A 308 15.14 -19.06 19.77
N ARG A 309 15.28 -17.92 19.12
CA ARG A 309 15.97 -16.74 19.67
C ARG A 309 15.41 -15.47 19.08
N TYR A 310 15.58 -14.34 19.74
CA TYR A 310 15.34 -13.05 19.09
C TYR A 310 16.26 -12.90 17.87
N SER A 311 15.73 -12.36 16.77
CA SER A 311 16.55 -11.99 15.61
C SER A 311 17.54 -10.88 16.01
N GLU A 312 18.67 -10.74 15.31
CA GLU A 312 19.73 -9.78 15.66
C GLU A 312 19.24 -8.33 15.85
N ASP A 313 18.21 -7.93 15.09
CA ASP A 313 17.57 -6.61 15.14
C ASP A 313 16.36 -6.53 16.08
N SER A 314 16.15 -7.52 16.96
CA SER A 314 15.02 -7.55 17.88
C SER A 314 15.38 -7.97 19.31
N LYS A 315 14.60 -7.47 20.28
CA LYS A 315 14.76 -7.75 21.70
C LYS A 315 13.41 -7.84 22.41
N ALA A 316 13.43 -8.33 23.65
CA ALA A 316 12.21 -8.57 24.44
C ALA A 316 11.30 -7.35 24.66
N GLY A 317 11.84 -6.12 24.56
CA GLY A 317 11.12 -4.86 24.75
C GLY A 317 10.48 -4.26 23.49
N ASP A 318 10.68 -4.86 22.30
CA ASP A 318 10.15 -4.28 21.06
C ASP A 318 8.63 -4.44 20.94
N LYS A 319 7.97 -3.46 20.31
CA LYS A 319 6.52 -3.50 20.04
C LYS A 319 6.11 -4.68 19.15
N VAL A 320 6.96 -5.05 18.19
CA VAL A 320 6.82 -6.25 17.34
C VAL A 320 8.08 -7.07 17.48
N LYS A 321 7.98 -8.21 18.16
CA LYS A 321 9.10 -9.11 18.39
C LYS A 321 9.34 -9.94 17.14
N LYS A 322 10.59 -10.01 16.70
CA LYS A 322 11.04 -10.89 15.61
C LYS A 322 11.93 -11.97 16.19
N ILE A 323 11.66 -13.22 15.81
CA ILE A 323 12.42 -14.38 16.28
C ILE A 323 12.91 -15.22 15.10
N ASP A 324 14.06 -15.86 15.30
CA ASP A 324 14.60 -16.86 14.40
C ASP A 324 14.42 -18.24 15.02
N ILE A 325 14.08 -19.24 14.21
CA ILE A 325 13.85 -20.62 14.62
C ILE A 325 14.61 -21.57 13.70
N ASP A 326 15.53 -22.34 14.25
CA ASP A 326 16.19 -23.43 13.54
C ASP A 326 15.63 -24.78 14.06
N LEU A 327 15.02 -25.57 13.17
CA LEU A 327 14.55 -26.93 13.48
C LEU A 327 15.58 -27.94 12.99
N CYS A 328 16.02 -28.83 13.87
CA CYS A 328 17.03 -29.84 13.60
C CYS A 328 16.62 -31.23 14.09
N ASP A 329 17.27 -32.27 13.56
CA ASP A 329 17.08 -33.65 13.98
C ASP A 329 17.79 -33.96 15.32
N GLY A 330 17.71 -35.22 15.77
CA GLY A 330 18.35 -35.66 17.01
C GLY A 330 19.89 -35.59 17.02
N GLN A 331 20.54 -35.40 15.87
CA GLN A 331 21.98 -35.20 15.74
C GLN A 331 22.34 -33.71 15.58
N GLY A 332 21.35 -32.82 15.62
CA GLY A 332 21.53 -31.37 15.46
C GLY A 332 21.59 -30.91 14.01
N LYS A 333 21.40 -31.78 13.02
CA LYS A 333 21.40 -31.36 11.60
C LYS A 333 20.14 -30.54 11.31
N VAL A 334 20.31 -29.30 10.85
CA VAL A 334 19.20 -28.37 10.60
C VAL A 334 18.44 -28.76 9.34
N CYS A 335 17.12 -28.94 9.47
CA CYS A 335 16.21 -29.27 8.37
C CYS A 335 15.41 -28.06 7.89
N VAL A 336 15.07 -27.13 8.80
CA VAL A 336 14.27 -25.94 8.48
C VAL A 336 14.83 -24.74 9.24
N ARG A 337 14.97 -23.61 8.56
CA ARG A 337 15.34 -22.33 9.20
C ARG A 337 14.28 -21.30 8.91
N VAL A 338 13.83 -20.62 9.96
CA VAL A 338 12.79 -19.61 9.92
C VAL A 338 13.44 -18.32 10.42
N LYS A 339 13.46 -17.26 9.61
CA LYS A 339 14.09 -15.98 9.95
C LYS A 339 13.05 -14.89 10.09
N LYS A 340 13.19 -14.08 11.14
CA LYS A 340 12.34 -12.93 11.47
C LYS A 340 10.84 -13.27 11.46
N PHE A 341 10.48 -14.39 12.08
CA PHE A 341 9.09 -14.71 12.38
C PHE A 341 8.52 -13.68 13.37
N SER A 342 7.32 -13.18 13.09
CA SER A 342 6.62 -12.21 13.93
C SER A 342 5.18 -12.61 14.16
N SER A 343 4.67 -12.31 15.34
CA SER A 343 3.29 -12.59 15.74
C SER A 343 2.57 -11.32 16.17
N ARG A 344 1.26 -11.26 15.97
CA ARG A 344 0.41 -10.12 16.36
C ARG A 344 -0.56 -10.50 17.45
N VAL A 345 -0.85 -9.51 18.31
CA VAL A 345 -1.89 -9.57 19.32
C VAL A 345 -3.24 -9.22 18.69
N GLN A 346 -4.27 -10.05 18.91
CA GLN A 346 -5.64 -9.74 18.47
C GLN A 346 -6.40 -8.96 19.55
N GLU A 347 -6.70 -7.68 19.31
CA GLU A 347 -7.55 -6.86 20.20
C GLU A 347 -9.04 -7.18 20.01
N ARG A 348 -9.82 -7.14 21.10
CA ARG A 348 -11.24 -7.57 21.12
C ARG A 348 -12.12 -6.63 20.28
N GLU A 349 -12.83 -7.17 19.29
CA GLU A 349 -14.07 -6.58 18.78
C GLU A 349 -15.12 -6.59 19.91
N ARG A 350 -15.62 -5.41 20.32
CA ARG A 350 -16.73 -5.32 21.27
C ARG A 350 -18.04 -5.49 20.50
N ALA A 351 -18.70 -6.62 20.74
CA ALA A 351 -20.06 -6.89 20.26
C ALA A 351 -21.06 -5.85 20.82
N THR A 352 -21.92 -5.38 19.93
CA THR A 352 -22.98 -4.39 20.14
C THR A 352 -24.11 -4.93 21.02
N GLY A 353 -24.47 -4.17 22.05
CA GLY A 353 -25.64 -4.42 22.90
C GLY A 353 -26.52 -3.17 22.98
N ASN A 354 -27.76 -3.30 22.50
CA ASN A 354 -28.80 -2.28 22.50
C ASN A 354 -29.04 -1.65 23.88
N VAL A 355 -28.96 -0.31 23.98
CA VAL A 355 -29.79 0.49 24.88
C VAL A 355 -30.12 1.83 24.19
N ARG A 356 -31.41 2.11 24.00
CA ARG A 356 -31.94 3.43 23.68
C ARG A 356 -31.93 4.29 24.94
N ASN A 357 -31.35 5.49 24.89
CA ASN A 357 -31.89 6.71 25.51
C ASN A 357 -31.10 7.96 25.08
N ALA A 358 -31.82 9.08 25.07
CA ALA A 358 -31.54 10.33 24.39
C ALA A 358 -30.52 11.26 25.06
N ASP A 359 -29.97 12.15 24.23
CA ASP A 359 -29.38 13.47 24.47
C ASP A 359 -28.22 13.61 25.46
N THR A 360 -27.00 13.67 24.93
CA THR A 360 -26.09 14.86 24.98
C THR A 360 -24.70 14.54 24.39
N SER A 361 -24.26 15.40 23.46
CA SER A 361 -22.88 15.75 23.07
C SER A 361 -21.75 14.71 23.16
N GLY A 362 -21.28 14.27 21.97
CA GLY A 362 -20.03 13.55 21.77
C GLY A 362 -20.22 12.34 20.86
N ALA A 363 -20.46 12.56 19.57
CA ALA A 363 -20.63 11.46 18.61
C ALA A 363 -19.32 10.65 18.51
N PRO A 364 -19.36 9.31 18.66
CA PRO A 364 -18.23 8.46 18.27
C PRO A 364 -18.03 8.56 16.75
N SER A 365 -16.77 8.61 16.30
CA SER A 365 -16.42 8.59 14.88
C SER A 365 -17.03 7.34 14.22
N GLU A 366 -17.95 7.55 13.27
CA GLU A 366 -18.43 6.47 12.43
C GLU A 366 -17.25 5.86 11.65
N PRO A 367 -17.20 4.54 11.48
CA PRO A 367 -16.19 3.91 10.66
C PRO A 367 -16.23 4.46 9.22
N LEU A 368 -15.12 5.05 8.75
CA LEU A 368 -14.94 5.51 7.37
C LEU A 368 -15.09 4.34 6.38
N SER A 369 -16.30 4.15 5.85
CA SER A 369 -16.63 3.16 4.83
C SER A 369 -17.44 3.85 3.73
N GLY A 370 -17.13 3.57 2.47
CA GLY A 370 -17.70 4.25 1.31
C GLY A 370 -16.81 5.37 0.77
N THR A 371 -17.41 6.44 0.26
CA THR A 371 -16.69 7.59 -0.29
C THR A 371 -16.29 8.55 0.82
N VAL A 372 -15.01 8.96 0.83
CA VAL A 372 -14.46 9.82 1.86
C VAL A 372 -13.78 11.03 1.22
N MET A 373 -14.15 12.20 1.73
CA MET A 373 -13.51 13.47 1.43
C MET A 373 -12.56 13.80 2.57
N LEU A 374 -11.34 14.17 2.24
CA LEU A 374 -10.26 14.49 3.16
C LEU A 374 -9.71 15.86 2.78
N THR A 375 -9.10 16.57 3.73
CA THR A 375 -8.35 17.79 3.45
C THR A 375 -7.00 17.75 4.17
N PRO A 376 -5.91 18.22 3.55
CA PRO A 376 -4.62 18.29 4.21
C PRO A 376 -4.62 19.38 5.29
N VAL A 377 -4.12 19.02 6.47
CA VAL A 377 -3.94 19.92 7.61
C VAL A 377 -2.54 19.70 8.20
N TRP A 378 -1.95 20.78 8.69
CA TRP A 378 -0.64 20.76 9.32
C TRP A 378 -0.77 20.94 10.83
N ASP A 379 -0.25 19.98 11.58
CA ASP A 379 -0.25 20.02 13.04
C ASP A 379 1.13 20.43 13.56
N SER A 380 1.14 21.45 14.43
CA SER A 380 2.33 21.77 15.23
C SER A 380 2.71 20.55 16.04
N THR A 381 3.96 20.13 15.90
CA THR A 381 4.50 18.88 16.42
C THR A 381 5.82 19.18 17.13
N PRO A 382 5.94 18.89 18.44
CA PRO A 382 7.19 19.08 19.15
C PRO A 382 8.28 18.17 18.60
N VAL A 383 9.51 18.70 18.53
CA VAL A 383 10.67 17.92 18.09
C VAL A 383 11.23 17.13 19.26
N GLU A 384 11.13 15.81 19.18
CA GLU A 384 11.90 14.91 20.04
C GLU A 384 13.34 14.85 19.49
N LYS A 385 14.27 15.52 20.16
CA LYS A 385 15.68 15.55 19.75
C LYS A 385 16.26 14.14 19.77
N SER A 386 16.55 13.60 18.59
CA SER A 386 17.21 12.31 18.42
C SER A 386 18.73 12.49 18.23
N GLN A 387 19.46 11.39 18.01
CA GLN A 387 20.88 11.50 17.67
C GLN A 387 21.05 12.26 16.35
N ASN A 388 22.17 12.98 16.21
CA ASN A 388 22.48 13.67 14.96
C ASN A 388 22.47 12.70 13.78
N PHE A 389 21.73 13.08 12.76
CA PHE A 389 21.73 12.45 11.45
C PHE A 389 22.09 13.55 10.44
N PRO A 390 23.18 13.43 9.67
CA PRO A 390 24.22 12.40 9.76
C PRO A 390 24.99 12.43 11.10
N SER A 391 25.72 11.37 11.41
CA SER A 391 26.65 11.36 12.55
C SER A 391 27.89 12.21 12.24
N SER A 392 28.61 12.66 13.28
CA SER A 392 29.81 13.50 13.10
C SER A 392 31.00 12.80 12.41
N THR A 393 30.93 11.48 12.26
CA THR A 393 31.97 10.67 11.60
C THR A 393 31.70 10.41 10.13
N GLU A 394 30.46 10.60 9.67
CA GLU A 394 30.04 10.32 8.30
C GLU A 394 30.60 11.34 7.29
N GLN A 395 30.91 10.88 6.07
CA GLN A 395 31.31 11.73 4.95
C GLN A 395 30.08 12.41 4.35
N VAL A 396 29.92 13.69 4.67
CA VAL A 396 28.81 14.53 4.19
C VAL A 396 29.21 15.29 2.93
N VAL A 397 28.38 15.19 1.89
CA VAL A 397 28.47 16.00 0.68
C VAL A 397 27.33 16.99 0.63
N ILE A 398 27.65 18.27 0.49
CA ILE A 398 26.70 19.37 0.37
C ILE A 398 26.51 19.72 -1.10
N VAL A 399 25.27 19.80 -1.55
CA VAL A 399 24.89 20.16 -2.92
C VAL A 399 23.92 21.34 -2.87
N GLY A 400 24.25 22.42 -3.56
CA GLY A 400 23.44 23.65 -3.60
C GLY A 400 23.61 24.56 -2.39
N GLY A 401 22.62 25.42 -2.16
CA GLY A 401 22.60 26.43 -1.08
C GLY A 401 23.52 27.62 -1.33
N VAL A 402 23.30 28.68 -0.57
CA VAL A 402 24.12 29.90 -0.55
C VAL A 402 25.26 29.78 0.46
N LYS A 403 26.26 30.66 0.36
CA LYS A 403 27.44 30.65 1.24
C LYS A 403 27.08 30.53 2.72
N ASP A 404 26.17 31.37 3.21
CA ASP A 404 25.79 31.39 4.63
C ASP A 404 25.21 30.05 5.11
N SER A 405 24.35 29.42 4.30
CA SER A 405 23.81 28.08 4.62
C SER A 405 24.88 26.99 4.60
N ARG A 406 25.84 27.05 3.66
CA ARG A 406 26.96 26.11 3.58
C ARG A 406 27.90 26.27 4.77
N ASP A 407 28.23 27.51 5.13
CA ASP A 407 29.09 27.84 6.27
C ASP A 407 28.46 27.36 7.58
N ALA A 408 27.15 27.57 7.77
CA ALA A 408 26.42 27.07 8.95
C ALA A 408 26.46 25.53 9.05
N ILE A 409 26.31 24.81 7.93
CA ILE A 409 26.42 23.35 7.91
C ILE A 409 27.86 22.89 8.19
N GLN A 410 28.86 23.56 7.63
CA GLN A 410 30.26 23.22 7.83
C GLN A 410 30.75 23.51 9.26
N GLN A 411 30.14 24.45 9.97
CA GLN A 411 30.37 24.64 11.41
C GLN A 411 29.94 23.40 12.21
N HIS A 412 28.85 22.74 11.82
CA HIS A 412 28.36 21.51 12.46
C HIS A 412 29.08 20.25 11.97
N TYR A 413 29.39 20.18 10.68
CA TYR A 413 30.10 19.08 10.05
C TYR A 413 31.37 19.59 9.37
N SER A 414 32.44 19.74 10.16
CA SER A 414 33.71 20.32 9.71
C SER A 414 34.41 19.58 8.57
N LYS A 415 34.03 18.32 8.31
CA LYS A 415 34.52 17.50 7.20
C LYS A 415 33.61 17.52 5.97
N ALA A 416 32.48 18.23 6.02
CA ALA A 416 31.54 18.28 4.92
C ALA A 416 32.16 18.97 3.70
N ARG A 417 32.04 18.32 2.54
CA ARG A 417 32.60 18.80 1.27
C ARG A 417 31.49 19.31 0.36
N ILE A 418 31.70 20.45 -0.26
CA ILE A 418 30.75 20.99 -1.25
C ILE A 418 31.00 20.30 -2.58
N LEU A 419 29.94 19.80 -3.22
CA LEU A 419 29.94 19.29 -4.57
C LEU A 419 29.28 20.30 -5.50
N GLU A 420 30.08 20.88 -6.39
CA GLU A 420 29.62 21.86 -7.38
C GLU A 420 29.06 21.12 -8.61
N ILE A 421 27.78 21.34 -8.89
CA ILE A 421 27.05 20.79 -10.04
C ILE A 421 26.30 21.88 -10.77
N GLN A 422 26.10 21.68 -12.07
CA GLN A 422 25.45 22.59 -13.01
C GLN A 422 24.21 21.90 -13.60
N SER A 423 23.20 22.67 -13.97
CA SER A 423 21.94 22.13 -14.52
C SER A 423 22.11 21.31 -15.79
N ASN A 424 23.14 21.61 -16.58
CA ASN A 424 23.46 20.93 -17.84
C ASN A 424 24.40 19.74 -17.67
N ASP A 425 24.86 19.42 -16.46
CA ASP A 425 25.69 18.24 -16.24
C ASP A 425 24.96 16.98 -16.72
N SER A 426 25.71 16.12 -17.41
CA SER A 426 25.28 14.78 -17.79
C SER A 426 25.48 13.79 -16.64
N VAL A 427 24.78 12.66 -16.70
CA VAL A 427 24.96 11.58 -15.72
C VAL A 427 26.42 11.14 -15.62
N ASN A 428 27.15 11.05 -16.73
CA ASN A 428 28.56 10.63 -16.74
C ASN A 428 29.51 11.65 -16.08
N GLU A 429 29.25 12.94 -16.25
CA GLU A 429 30.01 13.99 -15.56
C GLU A 429 29.75 13.95 -14.06
N LEU A 430 28.49 13.74 -13.65
CA LEU A 430 28.13 13.56 -12.25
C LEU A 430 28.77 12.31 -11.64
N VAL A 431 28.84 11.19 -12.38
CA VAL A 431 29.58 9.98 -11.95
C VAL A 431 31.03 10.33 -11.67
N THR A 432 31.71 10.97 -12.62
CA THR A 432 33.14 11.34 -12.49
C THR A 432 33.37 12.24 -11.28
N ARG A 433 32.49 13.23 -11.05
CA ARG A 433 32.61 14.13 -9.90
C ARG A 433 32.32 13.42 -8.58
N LEU A 434 31.26 12.61 -8.49
CA LEU A 434 30.92 11.87 -7.28
C LEU A 434 32.02 10.86 -6.90
N GLU A 435 32.63 10.19 -7.89
CA GLU A 435 33.72 9.25 -7.67
C GLU A 435 34.96 9.92 -7.04
N ALA A 436 35.26 11.17 -7.41
CA ALA A 436 36.35 11.97 -6.82
C ALA A 436 36.15 12.30 -5.33
N TYR A 437 34.96 12.09 -4.77
CA TYR A 437 34.68 12.26 -3.35
C TYR A 437 34.86 10.95 -2.56
N GLY A 438 35.03 9.82 -3.25
CA GLY A 438 35.19 8.51 -2.65
C GLY A 438 33.88 8.00 -2.05
N PHE A 439 33.95 7.50 -0.83
CA PHE A 439 32.79 6.98 -0.11
C PHE A 439 31.98 8.13 0.49
N ILE A 440 30.70 8.20 0.15
CA ILE A 440 29.76 9.23 0.62
C ILE A 440 28.74 8.53 1.51
N ASP A 441 28.67 8.95 2.78
CA ASP A 441 27.69 8.43 3.73
C ASP A 441 26.37 9.19 3.63
N HIS A 442 26.43 10.49 3.35
CA HIS A 442 25.27 11.37 3.40
C HIS A 442 25.33 12.51 2.39
N ILE A 443 24.21 12.77 1.73
CA ILE A 443 24.03 13.90 0.81
C ILE A 443 23.07 14.91 1.42
N LEU A 444 23.51 16.15 1.53
CA LEU A 444 22.69 17.28 1.92
C LEU A 444 22.39 18.11 0.68
N TRP A 445 21.14 18.03 0.22
CA TRP A 445 20.63 18.77 -0.92
C TRP A 445 19.90 20.03 -0.46
N ILE A 446 20.35 21.20 -0.89
CA ILE A 446 19.69 22.48 -0.62
C ILE A 446 19.14 23.00 -1.94
N ALA A 447 17.82 23.06 -2.06
CA ALA A 447 17.17 23.57 -3.25
C ALA A 447 17.53 25.06 -3.47
N PRO A 448 17.72 25.51 -4.72
CA PRO A 448 17.88 26.92 -5.03
C PRO A 448 16.73 27.77 -4.47
N GLN A 449 17.01 29.04 -4.17
CA GLN A 449 16.00 29.98 -3.70
C GLN A 449 16.00 31.19 -4.61
N ASN A 450 15.04 31.24 -5.52
CA ASN A 450 14.79 32.39 -6.38
C ASN A 450 13.46 33.02 -6.01
N THR A 451 13.40 34.35 -6.01
CA THR A 451 12.16 35.08 -5.74
C THR A 451 11.29 35.08 -6.99
N LEU A 452 10.01 34.75 -6.83
CA LEU A 452 9.01 34.85 -7.88
C LEU A 452 8.16 36.11 -7.64
N ALA A 453 7.89 36.84 -8.72
CA ALA A 453 6.93 37.94 -8.77
C ALA A 453 5.52 37.48 -9.18
N SER A 454 5.39 36.41 -9.97
CA SER A 454 4.09 35.83 -10.35
C SER A 454 4.16 34.34 -10.73
N MET A 455 3.03 33.65 -10.61
CA MET A 455 2.85 32.28 -11.10
C MET A 455 2.87 32.13 -12.63
N ALA A 456 2.91 33.22 -13.40
CA ALA A 456 3.07 33.19 -14.85
C ALA A 456 4.54 33.18 -15.32
N GLU A 457 5.52 33.17 -14.42
CA GLU A 457 6.93 33.25 -14.80
C GLU A 457 7.50 31.96 -15.39
N GLU A 458 8.29 32.11 -16.45
CA GLU A 458 9.01 30.99 -17.10
C GLU A 458 10.01 30.30 -16.16
N ALA A 459 10.52 31.05 -15.18
CA ALA A 459 11.48 30.57 -14.19
C ALA A 459 10.98 29.32 -13.44
N LEU A 460 9.67 29.21 -13.18
CA LEU A 460 9.06 28.04 -12.54
C LEU A 460 9.31 26.72 -13.28
N ILE A 461 9.37 26.78 -14.62
CA ILE A 461 9.66 25.64 -15.49
C ILE A 461 11.17 25.43 -15.57
N GLU A 462 11.92 26.49 -15.89
CA GLU A 462 13.36 26.41 -16.15
C GLU A 462 14.15 25.96 -14.91
N GLU A 463 13.73 26.38 -13.71
CA GLU A 463 14.38 26.00 -12.45
C GLU A 463 14.15 24.54 -12.05
N GLN A 464 13.20 23.82 -12.67
CA GLN A 464 13.13 22.35 -12.51
C GLN A 464 14.43 21.67 -12.97
N LYS A 465 15.16 22.29 -13.92
CA LYS A 465 16.47 21.80 -14.39
C LYS A 465 17.54 21.86 -13.30
N GLN A 466 17.41 22.76 -12.34
CA GLN A 466 18.29 22.89 -11.18
C GLN A 466 17.74 22.17 -9.93
N GLY A 467 16.46 21.81 -9.94
CA GLY A 467 15.78 21.03 -8.90
C GLY A 467 15.61 19.56 -9.28
N ALA A 468 14.36 19.17 -9.56
CA ALA A 468 13.97 17.77 -9.71
C ALA A 468 14.75 17.00 -10.81
N LEU A 469 15.08 17.65 -11.93
CA LEU A 469 15.82 17.00 -13.02
C LEU A 469 17.28 16.76 -12.64
N LEU A 470 17.93 17.70 -11.97
CA LEU A 470 19.31 17.56 -11.53
C LEU A 470 19.44 16.50 -10.43
N VAL A 471 18.47 16.47 -9.50
CA VAL A 471 18.34 15.38 -8.51
C VAL A 471 18.22 14.02 -9.19
N PHE A 472 17.33 13.91 -10.19
CA PHE A 472 17.16 12.67 -10.94
C PHE A 472 18.48 12.21 -11.57
N LYS A 473 19.18 13.10 -12.29
CA LYS A 473 20.49 12.79 -12.89
C LYS A 473 21.54 12.37 -11.86
N MET A 474 21.56 13.04 -10.70
CA MET A 474 22.47 12.69 -9.61
C MET A 474 22.18 11.29 -9.05
N ILE A 475 20.90 10.92 -8.94
CA ILE A 475 20.50 9.57 -8.53
C ILE A 475 20.91 8.53 -9.57
N LYS A 476 20.74 8.81 -10.86
CA LYS A 476 21.25 7.91 -11.92
C LYS A 476 22.75 7.69 -11.77
N ALA A 477 23.52 8.75 -11.48
CA ALA A 477 24.96 8.65 -11.26
C ALA A 477 25.30 7.82 -10.01
N LEU A 478 24.60 8.03 -8.90
CA LEU A 478 24.77 7.24 -7.67
C LEU A 478 24.45 5.76 -7.89
N LEU A 479 23.38 5.44 -8.65
CA LEU A 479 23.02 4.06 -8.98
C LEU A 479 24.10 3.40 -9.85
N GLN A 480 24.69 4.12 -10.82
CA GLN A 480 25.82 3.62 -11.62
C GLN A 480 27.07 3.35 -10.76
N LEU A 481 27.30 4.16 -9.72
CA LEU A 481 28.37 3.97 -8.74
C LEU A 481 28.06 2.88 -7.70
N GLY A 482 26.92 2.19 -7.82
CA GLY A 482 26.54 1.06 -6.97
C GLY A 482 25.95 1.47 -5.62
N TYR A 483 25.50 2.72 -5.44
CA TYR A 483 24.83 3.14 -4.21
C TYR A 483 23.43 2.54 -4.05
N GLY A 484 22.84 1.96 -5.09
CA GLY A 484 21.51 1.34 -5.03
C GLY A 484 21.38 0.26 -3.94
N THR A 485 22.47 -0.45 -3.61
CA THR A 485 22.49 -1.47 -2.54
C THR A 485 23.22 -1.00 -1.27
N ARG A 486 23.75 0.22 -1.24
CA ARG A 486 24.51 0.77 -0.09
C ARG A 486 23.60 1.60 0.82
N ASN A 487 23.97 1.72 2.08
CA ASN A 487 23.33 2.71 2.94
C ASN A 487 23.75 4.11 2.49
N LEU A 488 22.80 5.03 2.42
CA LEU A 488 23.04 6.43 2.06
C LEU A 488 22.03 7.31 2.79
N GLY A 489 22.51 8.33 3.49
CA GLY A 489 21.66 9.34 4.09
C GLY A 489 21.34 10.47 3.11
N TRP A 490 20.13 11.00 3.19
CA TRP A 490 19.69 12.18 2.45
C TRP A 490 19.07 13.18 3.40
N THR A 491 19.48 14.44 3.30
CA THR A 491 18.78 15.58 3.88
C THR A 491 18.49 16.57 2.78
N VAL A 492 17.20 16.81 2.55
CA VAL A 492 16.73 17.65 1.47
C VAL A 492 16.04 18.84 2.10
N ILE A 493 16.53 20.03 1.79
CA ILE A 493 16.05 21.30 2.31
C ILE A 493 15.45 22.09 1.16
N THR A 494 14.17 22.41 1.28
CA THR A 494 13.49 23.43 0.47
C THR A 494 13.16 24.64 1.35
N THR A 495 12.80 25.75 0.72
CA THR A 495 12.43 26.98 1.42
C THR A 495 11.07 27.45 0.91
N GLN A 496 10.13 27.65 1.83
CA GLN A 496 8.79 28.15 1.57
C GLN A 496 8.02 27.38 0.48
N ALA A 497 8.30 26.08 0.29
CA ALA A 497 7.77 25.30 -0.83
C ALA A 497 6.39 24.69 -0.58
N GLN A 498 5.93 24.68 0.67
CA GLN A 498 4.66 24.09 1.08
C GLN A 498 3.84 25.07 1.94
N PRO A 499 2.52 25.19 1.72
CA PRO A 499 1.64 25.96 2.59
C PRO A 499 1.30 25.19 3.87
N ILE A 500 1.24 25.87 5.01
CA ILE A 500 0.65 25.34 6.25
C ILE A 500 -0.72 25.97 6.57
N HIS A 501 -0.92 27.22 6.15
CA HIS A 501 -2.17 27.98 6.27
C HIS A 501 -2.63 28.50 4.92
N GLY A 502 -3.93 28.81 4.82
CA GLY A 502 -4.55 29.25 3.59
C GLY A 502 -4.01 30.55 2.99
N ASN A 503 -3.44 31.44 3.82
CA ASN A 503 -2.89 32.73 3.38
C ASN A 503 -1.35 32.73 3.28
N ASP A 504 -0.71 31.57 3.41
CA ASP A 504 0.75 31.50 3.32
C ASP A 504 1.20 31.84 1.90
N LEU A 505 2.21 32.70 1.81
CA LEU A 505 2.97 32.88 0.57
C LEU A 505 3.89 31.66 0.38
N VAL A 506 3.81 31.05 -0.79
CA VAL A 506 4.51 29.82 -1.15
C VAL A 506 5.30 30.03 -2.44
N ASN A 507 6.51 29.48 -2.48
CA ASN A 507 7.29 29.35 -3.70
C ASN A 507 7.22 27.89 -4.20
N PRO A 508 6.35 27.59 -5.18
CA PRO A 508 6.12 26.22 -5.60
C PRO A 508 7.27 25.63 -6.43
N THR A 509 8.27 26.41 -6.88
CA THR A 509 9.32 25.95 -7.80
C THR A 509 9.92 24.61 -7.37
N HIS A 510 10.28 24.46 -6.10
CA HIS A 510 10.92 23.23 -5.61
C HIS A 510 9.99 22.31 -4.80
N ALA A 511 8.68 22.56 -4.84
CA ALA A 511 7.69 21.66 -4.25
C ALA A 511 7.71 20.25 -4.89
N SER A 512 8.16 20.13 -6.15
CA SER A 512 8.43 18.85 -6.83
C SER A 512 9.32 17.91 -6.02
N LEU A 513 10.30 18.45 -5.28
CA LEU A 513 11.25 17.64 -4.50
C LEU A 513 10.58 16.86 -3.37
N HIS A 514 9.47 17.36 -2.82
CA HIS A 514 8.71 16.66 -1.77
C HIS A 514 8.06 15.38 -2.28
N GLY A 515 7.52 15.41 -3.50
CA GLY A 515 6.99 14.23 -4.18
C GLY A 515 8.10 13.27 -4.59
N PHE A 516 9.16 13.80 -5.20
CA PHE A 516 10.32 13.04 -5.67
C PHE A 516 10.93 12.18 -4.56
N PHE A 517 11.43 12.84 -3.51
CA PHE A 517 12.15 12.20 -2.42
C PHE A 517 11.21 11.42 -1.52
N GLY A 518 9.93 11.82 -1.48
CA GLY A 518 8.87 11.09 -0.83
C GLY A 518 8.73 9.66 -1.37
N SER A 519 8.64 9.54 -2.69
CA SER A 519 8.56 8.24 -3.39
C SER A 519 9.89 7.48 -3.29
N MET A 520 11.01 8.18 -3.44
CA MET A 520 12.36 7.58 -3.34
C MET A 520 12.61 6.91 -1.97
N ALA A 521 12.14 7.51 -0.87
CA ALA A 521 12.28 6.94 0.47
C ALA A 521 11.64 5.55 0.61
N LYS A 522 10.56 5.29 -0.16
CA LYS A 522 9.88 3.99 -0.20
C LYS A 522 10.50 3.03 -1.19
N GLU A 523 11.04 3.56 -2.29
CA GLU A 523 11.70 2.76 -3.33
C GLU A 523 13.08 2.24 -2.89
N TYR A 524 13.83 3.03 -2.13
CA TYR A 524 15.15 2.67 -1.58
C TYR A 524 15.15 2.72 -0.04
N PRO A 525 14.65 1.67 0.66
CA PRO A 525 14.58 1.67 2.13
C PRO A 525 15.95 1.76 2.85
N ASN A 526 17.03 1.40 2.15
CA ASN A 526 18.43 1.58 2.56
C ASN A 526 18.88 3.05 2.49
N TRP A 527 18.18 3.89 1.73
CA TRP A 527 18.44 5.33 1.69
C TRP A 527 17.57 6.04 2.74
N LYS A 528 18.21 6.61 3.76
CA LYS A 528 17.50 7.27 4.86
C LYS A 528 17.23 8.72 4.48
N VAL A 529 15.97 9.02 4.13
CA VAL A 529 15.57 10.32 3.60
C VAL A 529 14.94 11.19 4.70
N ARG A 530 15.47 12.40 4.85
CA ARG A 530 14.87 13.47 5.64
C ARG A 530 14.52 14.65 4.72
N LEU A 531 13.24 15.00 4.66
CA LEU A 531 12.70 16.12 3.91
C LEU A 531 12.33 17.25 4.87
N ILE A 532 12.80 18.46 4.58
CA ILE A 532 12.60 19.64 5.40
C ILE A 532 12.21 20.81 4.49
N ASP A 533 11.20 21.56 4.88
CA ASP A 533 10.85 22.83 4.26
C ASP A 533 10.96 23.97 5.29
N LEU A 534 11.90 24.89 5.06
CA LEU A 534 12.21 25.98 5.97
C LEU A 534 11.50 27.26 5.59
N GLU A 535 11.34 28.16 6.55
CA GLU A 535 10.80 29.49 6.32
C GLU A 535 11.84 30.38 5.63
N ALA A 536 11.39 31.19 4.67
CA ALA A 536 12.23 32.15 3.99
C ALA A 536 12.61 33.31 4.91
N HIS A 537 13.80 33.88 4.69
CA HIS A 537 14.27 35.10 5.38
C HIS A 537 14.35 34.98 6.92
N CYS A 538 14.48 33.77 7.45
CA CYS A 538 14.73 33.51 8.86
C CYS A 538 16.02 32.71 9.08
N ASP A 539 16.58 32.79 10.28
CA ASP A 539 17.67 31.92 10.69
C ASP A 539 17.19 30.46 10.73
N TRP A 540 18.01 29.55 10.20
CA TRP A 540 17.69 28.13 10.20
C TRP A 540 17.85 27.54 11.60
N PRO A 541 16.89 26.72 12.08
CA PRO A 541 17.02 25.98 13.33
C PRO A 541 17.97 24.79 13.13
N ILE A 542 19.26 25.07 12.89
CA ILE A 542 20.23 24.11 12.38
C ILE A 542 20.43 22.89 13.31
N ASP A 543 20.37 23.10 14.62
CA ASP A 543 20.44 22.02 15.61
C ASP A 543 19.25 21.07 15.51
N ASP A 544 18.05 21.62 15.32
CA ASP A 544 16.85 20.81 15.18
C ASP A 544 16.87 20.08 13.83
N VAL A 545 17.23 20.77 12.74
CA VAL A 545 17.34 20.19 11.38
C VAL A 545 18.11 18.87 11.38
N PHE A 546 19.22 18.79 12.11
CA PHE A 546 20.05 17.58 12.15
C PHE A 546 19.64 16.53 13.18
N THR A 547 18.80 16.87 14.15
CA THR A 547 18.26 15.92 15.15
C THR A 547 16.89 15.35 14.78
N LEU A 548 16.25 15.89 13.73
CA LEU A 548 15.05 15.32 13.14
C LEU A 548 15.32 13.95 12.52
N THR A 549 14.40 13.02 12.76
CA THR A 549 14.49 11.65 12.26
C THR A 549 14.14 11.57 10.77
N PRO A 550 14.86 10.76 9.97
CA PRO A 550 14.45 10.38 8.63
C PRO A 550 13.08 9.70 8.66
N ASP A 551 12.23 10.00 7.68
CA ASP A 551 10.91 9.39 7.60
C ASP A 551 10.90 8.34 6.48
N PRO A 552 10.81 7.03 6.79
CA PRO A 552 10.78 5.98 5.78
C PRO A 552 9.55 6.04 4.87
N ARG A 553 8.56 6.88 5.22
CA ARG A 553 7.36 7.11 4.42
C ARG A 553 7.46 8.36 3.55
N GLY A 554 8.57 9.11 3.66
CA GLY A 554 8.79 10.28 2.81
C GLY A 554 7.98 11.51 3.20
N ASN A 555 7.58 11.65 4.47
CA ASN A 555 6.88 12.84 4.95
C ASN A 555 7.88 13.93 5.35
N ALA A 556 7.58 15.17 4.95
CA ALA A 556 8.39 16.32 5.27
C ALA A 556 8.12 16.84 6.69
N TRP A 557 9.14 17.50 7.25
CA TRP A 557 8.99 18.42 8.36
C TRP A 557 8.92 19.84 7.79
N ILE A 558 7.94 20.63 8.21
CA ILE A 558 7.88 22.04 7.83
C ILE A 558 8.19 22.89 9.05
N TYR A 559 9.03 23.91 8.89
CA TYR A 559 9.31 24.89 9.91
C TYR A 559 8.74 26.25 9.53
N ARG A 560 7.87 26.81 10.37
CA ARG A 560 7.27 28.14 10.22
C ARG A 560 7.08 28.77 11.58
N ASN A 561 7.30 30.08 11.71
CA ASN A 561 7.04 30.83 12.94
C ASN A 561 7.65 30.19 14.20
N ARG A 562 8.85 29.61 14.06
CA ARG A 562 9.58 28.90 15.13
C ARG A 562 8.96 27.60 15.63
N GLU A 563 8.04 27.02 14.86
CA GLU A 563 7.43 25.73 15.16
C GLU A 563 7.62 24.74 14.02
N TRP A 564 7.61 23.46 14.38
CA TRP A 564 7.71 22.35 13.45
C TRP A 564 6.33 21.73 13.21
N TYR A 565 6.03 21.39 11.96
CA TYR A 565 4.72 20.90 11.55
C TYR A 565 4.83 19.57 10.81
N ARG A 566 3.77 18.76 10.96
CA ARG A 566 3.57 17.51 10.22
C ARG A 566 2.20 17.50 9.55
N GLN A 567 2.16 17.01 8.31
CA GLN A 567 0.92 16.91 7.53
C GLN A 567 0.09 15.70 7.96
N LYS A 568 -1.23 15.88 7.97
CA LYS A 568 -2.23 14.82 8.10
C LYS A 568 -3.36 15.08 7.12
N LEU A 569 -4.05 14.00 6.72
CA LEU A 569 -5.33 14.09 6.02
C LEU A 569 -6.45 13.91 7.02
N ILE A 570 -7.36 14.88 7.10
CA ILE A 570 -8.49 14.83 8.03
C ILE A 570 -9.80 14.70 7.24
N PRO A 571 -10.72 13.79 7.61
CA PRO A 571 -12.05 13.72 7.05
C PRO A 571 -12.80 15.05 7.07
N VAL A 572 -13.44 15.37 5.95
CA VAL A 572 -14.33 16.52 5.81
C VAL A 572 -15.76 16.02 5.83
N ARG A 573 -16.56 16.53 6.77
CA ARG A 573 -18.01 16.31 6.73
C ARG A 573 -18.57 17.04 5.53
N ARG A 574 -19.24 16.31 4.64
CA ARG A 574 -19.90 16.89 3.46
C ARG A 574 -20.83 18.03 3.91
N PRO A 575 -20.54 19.30 3.56
CA PRO A 575 -21.43 20.39 3.89
C PRO A 575 -22.74 20.25 3.10
N PRO A 576 -23.84 20.87 3.56
CA PRO A 576 -24.96 21.16 2.67
C PRO A 576 -24.43 21.97 1.48
N LEU A 577 -24.78 21.59 0.25
CA LEU A 577 -24.35 22.33 -0.94
C LEU A 577 -24.76 23.80 -0.81
N ALA A 578 -23.80 24.71 -0.98
CA ALA A 578 -24.09 26.14 -0.99
C ALA A 578 -25.02 26.49 -2.16
N GLU A 579 -25.80 27.58 -1.99
CA GLU A 579 -26.70 28.06 -3.05
C GLU A 579 -25.92 28.59 -4.26
N GLN A 580 -24.69 29.09 -4.06
CA GLN A 580 -23.83 29.57 -5.14
C GLN A 580 -23.10 28.41 -5.81
N LYS A 581 -23.35 28.25 -7.12
CA LYS A 581 -22.68 27.28 -7.98
C LYS A 581 -21.71 28.00 -8.91
N LEU A 582 -20.44 27.58 -8.91
CA LEU A 582 -19.44 28.03 -9.90
C LEU A 582 -19.69 27.44 -11.29
N TYR A 583 -20.36 26.29 -11.38
CA TYR A 583 -20.82 25.74 -12.65
C TYR A 583 -22.04 26.50 -13.18
N ARG A 584 -21.93 26.95 -14.44
CA ARG A 584 -22.95 27.71 -15.15
C ARG A 584 -23.65 26.84 -16.17
N LYS A 585 -24.98 26.96 -16.24
CA LYS A 585 -25.75 26.39 -17.34
C LYS A 585 -25.35 27.08 -18.66
N GLY A 586 -24.96 26.31 -19.67
CA GLY A 586 -24.45 26.84 -20.93
C GLY A 586 -23.06 27.47 -20.84
N GLY A 587 -22.34 27.29 -19.72
CA GLY A 587 -20.98 27.78 -19.52
C GLY A 587 -19.99 27.22 -20.53
N ILE A 588 -18.85 27.90 -20.69
CA ILE A 588 -17.82 27.57 -21.68
C ILE A 588 -16.55 27.21 -20.92
N TYR A 589 -16.10 25.96 -21.05
CA TYR A 589 -15.02 25.41 -20.24
C TYR A 589 -13.93 24.78 -21.09
N VAL A 590 -12.68 25.08 -20.75
CA VAL A 590 -11.50 24.50 -21.39
C VAL A 590 -10.98 23.36 -20.53
N VAL A 591 -10.85 22.17 -21.11
CA VAL A 591 -10.34 20.97 -20.44
C VAL A 591 -9.06 20.51 -21.12
N ILE A 592 -7.93 20.79 -20.48
CA ILE A 592 -6.63 20.32 -20.93
C ILE A 592 -6.52 18.84 -20.54
N GLY A 593 -6.29 17.98 -21.52
CA GLY A 593 -6.43 16.53 -21.38
C GLY A 593 -7.88 16.04 -21.42
N GLY A 594 -8.83 16.82 -21.96
CA GLY A 594 -10.27 16.52 -21.91
C GLY A 594 -10.70 15.25 -22.65
N ALA A 595 -9.96 14.81 -23.67
CA ALA A 595 -10.21 13.54 -24.35
C ALA A 595 -9.65 12.30 -23.58
N GLY A 596 -9.00 12.52 -22.44
CA GLY A 596 -8.50 11.50 -21.52
C GLY A 596 -9.53 11.09 -20.47
N GLY A 597 -9.24 10.06 -19.68
CA GLY A 597 -10.23 9.40 -18.82
C GLY A 597 -11.09 10.30 -17.93
N ILE A 598 -10.49 10.95 -16.92
CA ILE A 598 -11.26 11.77 -15.95
C ILE A 598 -11.80 13.04 -16.63
N GLY A 599 -11.04 13.65 -17.54
CA GLY A 599 -11.49 14.81 -18.31
C GLY A 599 -12.74 14.53 -19.15
N GLU A 600 -12.84 13.34 -19.74
CA GLU A 600 -14.02 12.91 -20.51
C GLU A 600 -15.22 12.69 -19.59
N VAL A 601 -15.02 12.02 -18.44
CA VAL A 601 -16.07 11.80 -17.43
C VAL A 601 -16.64 13.14 -16.94
N TRP A 602 -15.75 14.09 -16.63
CA TRP A 602 -16.16 15.44 -16.23
C TRP A 602 -16.94 16.15 -17.34
N SER A 603 -16.44 16.07 -18.58
CA SER A 603 -17.09 16.68 -19.74
C SER A 603 -18.49 16.13 -19.98
N GLU A 604 -18.67 14.81 -19.88
CA GLU A 604 -19.97 14.16 -20.00
C GLU A 604 -20.96 14.68 -18.95
N TYR A 605 -20.54 14.75 -17.69
CA TYR A 605 -21.36 15.27 -16.61
C TYR A 605 -21.78 16.73 -16.87
N MET A 606 -20.84 17.57 -17.30
CA MET A 606 -21.12 18.99 -17.57
C MET A 606 -22.03 19.20 -18.78
N ILE A 607 -21.90 18.38 -19.82
CA ILE A 607 -22.79 18.41 -20.99
C ILE A 607 -24.20 18.00 -20.58
N ARG A 608 -24.35 16.88 -19.86
CA ARG A 608 -25.67 16.37 -19.43
C ARG A 608 -26.37 17.34 -18.47
N THR A 609 -25.68 17.76 -17.42
CA THR A 609 -26.27 18.47 -16.27
C THR A 609 -26.39 19.96 -16.52
N TYR A 610 -25.35 20.58 -17.12
CA TYR A 610 -25.28 22.02 -17.29
C TYR A 610 -25.45 22.46 -18.75
N GLN A 611 -25.57 21.54 -19.72
CA GLN A 611 -25.63 21.89 -21.14
C GLN A 611 -24.43 22.77 -21.55
N ALA A 612 -23.29 22.52 -20.91
CA ALA A 612 -22.09 23.31 -21.08
C ALA A 612 -21.44 23.07 -22.45
N ARG A 613 -20.72 24.08 -22.94
CA ARG A 613 -19.87 23.99 -24.13
C ARG A 613 -18.45 23.67 -23.69
N ILE A 614 -17.98 22.49 -24.08
CA ILE A 614 -16.69 21.98 -23.63
C ILE A 614 -15.66 22.10 -24.77
N ILE A 615 -14.48 22.61 -24.46
CA ILE A 615 -13.33 22.61 -25.36
C ILE A 615 -12.30 21.63 -24.81
N TRP A 616 -11.92 20.65 -25.60
CA TRP A 616 -10.84 19.71 -25.29
C TRP A 616 -9.55 20.17 -25.94
N ILE A 617 -8.48 20.27 -25.16
CA ILE A 617 -7.13 20.49 -25.67
C ILE A 617 -6.30 19.23 -25.37
N GLY A 618 -5.64 18.67 -26.39
CA GLY A 618 -4.76 17.52 -26.22
C GLY A 618 -3.71 17.39 -27.32
N ARG A 619 -2.60 16.71 -27.00
CA ARG A 619 -1.44 16.56 -27.92
C ARG A 619 -1.72 15.72 -29.17
N ARG A 620 -2.67 14.77 -29.08
CA ARG A 620 -2.93 13.81 -30.15
C ARG A 620 -3.62 14.50 -31.31
N GLN A 621 -3.20 14.18 -32.53
CA GLN A 621 -4.02 14.50 -33.70
C GLN A 621 -5.38 13.83 -33.57
N LYS A 622 -6.41 14.49 -34.10
CA LYS A 622 -7.77 13.97 -34.06
C LYS A 622 -7.82 12.65 -34.85
N ASP A 623 -8.07 11.55 -34.14
CA ASP A 623 -8.17 10.20 -34.68
C ASP A 623 -9.63 9.68 -34.59
N GLU A 624 -9.87 8.48 -35.13
CA GLU A 624 -11.19 7.83 -35.08
C GLU A 624 -11.67 7.60 -33.64
N GLY A 625 -10.75 7.34 -32.70
CA GLY A 625 -11.08 7.14 -31.28
C GLY A 625 -11.58 8.42 -30.61
N ILE A 626 -10.94 9.56 -30.89
CA ILE A 626 -11.38 10.88 -30.43
C ILE A 626 -12.72 11.22 -31.11
N GLN A 627 -12.85 11.00 -32.41
CA GLN A 627 -14.09 11.25 -33.14
C GLN A 627 -15.27 10.44 -32.55
N ALA A 628 -15.08 9.15 -32.26
CA ALA A 628 -16.10 8.33 -31.63
C ALA A 628 -16.55 8.86 -30.25
N LYS A 629 -15.62 9.39 -29.45
CA LYS A 629 -15.95 10.05 -28.17
C LYS A 629 -16.76 11.33 -28.38
N LEU A 630 -16.40 12.16 -29.37
CA LEU A 630 -17.13 13.37 -29.71
C LEU A 630 -18.57 13.05 -30.14
N ASP A 631 -18.74 12.07 -31.02
CA ASP A 631 -20.05 11.63 -31.51
C ASP A 631 -20.92 11.07 -30.37
N ARG A 632 -20.32 10.28 -29.48
CA ARG A 632 -20.99 9.76 -28.27
C ARG A 632 -21.50 10.89 -27.38
N LEU A 633 -20.70 11.93 -27.16
CA LEU A 633 -21.09 13.07 -26.31
C LEU A 633 -22.07 14.02 -27.03
N ALA A 634 -22.02 14.11 -28.35
CA ALA A 634 -22.97 14.88 -29.16
C ALA A 634 -24.41 14.38 -29.00
N ALA A 635 -24.59 13.07 -28.73
CA ALA A 635 -25.91 12.50 -28.46
C ALA A 635 -26.52 12.94 -27.11
N LEU A 636 -25.72 13.57 -26.23
CA LEU A 636 -26.11 13.94 -24.87
C LEU A 636 -26.34 15.46 -24.71
N GLY A 637 -25.81 16.25 -25.63
CA GLY A 637 -25.83 17.72 -25.59
C GLY A 637 -24.78 18.29 -26.55
N PRO A 638 -24.32 19.54 -26.34
CA PRO A 638 -23.31 20.14 -27.21
C PRO A 638 -22.03 19.30 -27.27
N ALA A 639 -21.68 18.84 -28.47
CA ALA A 639 -20.46 18.07 -28.70
C ALA A 639 -19.22 18.90 -28.28
N PRO A 640 -18.21 18.29 -27.64
CA PRO A 640 -16.97 19.00 -27.34
C PRO A 640 -16.28 19.50 -28.60
N TYR A 641 -15.61 20.64 -28.50
CA TYR A 641 -14.71 21.11 -29.55
C TYR A 641 -13.29 20.67 -29.26
N TYR A 642 -12.69 19.86 -30.15
CA TYR A 642 -11.34 19.33 -29.96
C TYR A 642 -10.29 20.17 -30.70
N ILE A 643 -9.27 20.63 -29.97
CA ILE A 643 -8.09 21.32 -30.49
C ILE A 643 -6.86 20.47 -30.21
N SER A 644 -6.11 20.14 -31.25
CA SER A 644 -4.84 19.43 -31.12
C SER A 644 -3.72 20.42 -30.83
N ALA A 645 -3.25 20.46 -29.57
CA ALA A 645 -2.14 21.31 -29.16
C ALA A 645 -1.42 20.67 -27.95
N ASP A 646 -0.11 20.87 -27.86
CA ASP A 646 0.64 20.57 -26.64
C ASP A 646 0.47 21.72 -25.65
N ALA A 647 -0.14 21.43 -24.50
CA ALA A 647 -0.38 22.44 -23.49
C ALA A 647 0.88 22.82 -22.69
N ALA A 648 1.97 22.05 -22.81
CA ALA A 648 3.28 22.43 -22.26
C ALA A 648 3.99 23.48 -23.15
N ASP A 649 3.64 23.55 -24.44
CA ASP A 649 4.13 24.56 -25.37
C ASP A 649 3.27 25.83 -25.25
N GLY A 650 3.87 26.91 -24.75
CA GLY A 650 3.20 28.18 -24.53
C GLY A 650 2.59 28.77 -25.82
N LYS A 651 3.28 28.67 -26.96
CA LYS A 651 2.78 29.20 -28.23
C LYS A 651 1.63 28.36 -28.77
N ALA A 652 1.72 27.03 -28.64
CA ALA A 652 0.64 26.14 -29.03
C ALA A 652 -0.63 26.41 -28.20
N LEU A 653 -0.49 26.60 -26.89
CA LEU A 653 -1.62 26.89 -26.00
C LEU A 653 -2.21 28.30 -26.25
N GLN A 654 -1.38 29.31 -26.50
CA GLN A 654 -1.83 30.64 -26.91
C GLN A 654 -2.66 30.59 -28.20
N ASN A 655 -2.18 29.86 -29.22
CA ASN A 655 -2.91 29.70 -30.47
C ASN A 655 -4.26 28.99 -30.25
N ALA A 656 -4.28 27.95 -29.42
CA ALA A 656 -5.52 27.27 -29.05
C ALA A 656 -6.49 28.23 -28.34
N CYS A 657 -6.00 29.08 -27.42
CA CYS A 657 -6.82 30.10 -26.77
C CYS A 657 -7.40 31.12 -27.77
N ALA A 658 -6.57 31.63 -28.70
CA ALA A 658 -7.03 32.55 -29.75
C ALA A 658 -8.13 31.92 -30.63
N GLU A 659 -7.99 30.64 -30.99
CA GLU A 659 -9.00 29.89 -31.73
C GLU A 659 -10.32 29.75 -30.95
N ILE A 660 -10.23 29.46 -29.64
CA ILE A 660 -11.40 29.41 -28.74
C ILE A 660 -12.10 30.77 -28.72
N LYS A 661 -11.35 31.86 -28.57
CA LYS A 661 -11.86 33.23 -28.48
C LYS A 661 -12.48 33.74 -29.78
N HIS A 662 -12.04 33.22 -30.93
CA HIS A 662 -12.70 33.50 -32.20
C HIS A 662 -14.12 32.91 -32.28
N ARG A 663 -14.35 31.78 -31.61
CA ARG A 663 -15.66 31.11 -31.57
C ARG A 663 -16.54 31.55 -30.39
N TYR A 664 -15.92 31.88 -29.27
CA TYR A 664 -16.60 32.14 -28.00
C TYR A 664 -16.07 33.41 -27.36
N SER A 665 -16.97 34.34 -27.00
CA SER A 665 -16.57 35.62 -26.43
C SER A 665 -15.98 35.50 -25.02
N MET A 666 -16.32 34.45 -24.26
CA MET A 666 -15.92 34.28 -22.86
C MET A 666 -15.51 32.83 -22.57
N ILE A 667 -14.56 32.67 -21.66
CA ILE A 667 -14.19 31.40 -21.03
C ILE A 667 -14.57 31.52 -19.55
N HIS A 668 -15.32 30.55 -19.03
CA HIS A 668 -15.83 30.57 -17.66
C HIS A 668 -15.01 29.71 -16.71
N GLY A 669 -14.21 28.78 -17.21
CA GLY A 669 -13.30 28.02 -16.36
C GLY A 669 -12.34 27.15 -17.13
N VAL A 670 -11.21 26.84 -16.48
CA VAL A 670 -10.13 26.02 -17.04
C VAL A 670 -9.87 24.83 -16.13
N ILE A 671 -9.78 23.64 -16.71
CA ILE A 671 -9.60 22.38 -16.01
C ILE A 671 -8.30 21.74 -16.50
N HIS A 672 -7.36 21.53 -15.57
CA HIS A 672 -6.16 20.75 -15.82
C HIS A 672 -6.43 19.27 -15.47
N SER A 673 -6.79 18.47 -16.49
CA SER A 673 -6.98 17.02 -16.37
C SER A 673 -5.82 16.22 -17.01
N ALA A 674 -4.84 16.87 -17.61
CA ALA A 674 -3.73 16.18 -18.25
C ALA A 674 -2.91 15.35 -17.24
N VAL A 675 -2.53 14.16 -17.70
CA VAL A 675 -1.61 13.25 -17.01
C VAL A 675 -0.52 12.87 -18.00
N GLY A 676 0.72 12.87 -17.51
CA GLY A 676 1.91 12.53 -18.28
C GLY A 676 2.07 11.02 -18.49
N VAL A 677 3.31 10.62 -18.83
CA VAL A 677 3.69 9.21 -18.93
C VAL A 677 3.68 8.58 -17.54
N LEU A 678 3.22 7.34 -17.42
CA LEU A 678 3.22 6.61 -16.16
C LEU A 678 4.62 6.21 -15.72
N ASP A 679 4.89 6.29 -14.42
CA ASP A 679 6.22 6.11 -13.88
C ASP A 679 6.74 4.65 -13.95
N GLN A 680 8.01 4.52 -13.61
CA GLN A 680 8.77 3.29 -13.40
C GLN A 680 9.70 3.52 -12.19
N SER A 681 10.42 2.49 -11.75
CA SER A 681 11.49 2.70 -10.77
C SER A 681 12.54 3.69 -11.28
N LEU A 682 13.15 4.47 -10.39
CA LEU A 682 14.25 5.40 -10.70
C LEU A 682 15.43 4.70 -11.40
N ALA A 683 15.65 3.41 -11.11
CA ALA A 683 16.66 2.60 -11.78
C ALA A 683 16.37 2.40 -13.27
N ASN A 684 15.10 2.15 -13.63
CA ASN A 684 14.69 1.83 -15.01
C ASN A 684 14.20 3.06 -15.80
N MET A 685 13.84 4.13 -15.10
CA MET A 685 13.41 5.38 -15.73
C MET A 685 14.58 6.10 -16.39
N ASP A 686 14.36 6.60 -17.61
CA ASP A 686 15.28 7.52 -18.30
C ASP A 686 14.87 8.99 -18.09
N GLU A 687 15.75 9.91 -18.49
CA GLU A 687 15.57 11.35 -18.29
C GLU A 687 14.37 11.90 -19.07
N GLU A 688 14.19 11.47 -20.32
CA GLU A 688 13.10 11.92 -21.20
C GLU A 688 11.74 11.57 -20.61
N ARG A 689 11.61 10.35 -20.07
CA ARG A 689 10.38 9.86 -19.44
C ARG A 689 10.11 10.55 -18.11
N PHE A 690 11.15 10.78 -17.30
CA PHE A 690 11.02 11.58 -16.07
C PHE A 690 10.52 12.99 -16.38
N GLN A 691 11.14 13.66 -17.35
CA GLN A 691 10.78 15.01 -17.77
C GLN A 691 9.36 15.05 -18.36
N ALA A 692 8.97 14.08 -19.18
CA ALA A 692 7.63 14.00 -19.75
C ALA A 692 6.53 13.81 -18.69
N GLY A 693 6.82 13.06 -17.61
CA GLY A 693 5.91 12.93 -16.47
C GLY A 693 5.74 14.25 -15.71
N LEU A 694 6.84 14.96 -15.47
CA LEU A 694 6.86 16.23 -14.74
C LEU A 694 6.21 17.38 -15.54
N SER A 695 6.57 17.53 -16.82
CA SER A 695 6.10 18.60 -17.72
C SER A 695 4.58 18.62 -17.87
N ALA A 696 3.95 17.45 -17.88
CA ALA A 696 2.50 17.33 -17.96
C ALA A 696 1.75 17.95 -16.76
N LYS A 697 2.45 18.25 -15.66
CA LYS A 697 1.92 18.90 -14.46
C LYS A 697 2.52 20.28 -14.22
N VAL A 698 3.84 20.42 -14.33
CA VAL A 698 4.55 21.67 -14.08
C VAL A 698 4.29 22.66 -15.20
N ASP A 699 4.81 22.36 -16.40
CA ASP A 699 4.77 23.25 -17.55
C ASP A 699 3.33 23.61 -17.90
N VAL A 700 2.44 22.61 -17.95
CA VAL A 700 1.02 22.84 -18.24
C VAL A 700 0.35 23.78 -17.22
N SER A 701 0.67 23.67 -15.93
CA SER A 701 0.10 24.58 -14.91
C SER A 701 0.58 26.02 -15.11
N VAL A 702 1.88 26.19 -15.39
CA VAL A 702 2.47 27.51 -15.67
C VAL A 702 1.93 28.09 -16.99
N ARG A 703 1.76 27.27 -18.03
CA ARG A 703 1.15 27.71 -19.30
C ARG A 703 -0.31 28.11 -19.13
N ILE A 704 -1.07 27.40 -18.28
CA ILE A 704 -2.43 27.82 -17.93
C ILE A 704 -2.39 29.21 -17.31
N ALA A 705 -1.45 29.45 -16.39
CA ALA A 705 -1.28 30.76 -15.77
C ALA A 705 -0.93 31.86 -16.80
N GLN A 706 -0.04 31.57 -17.73
CA GLN A 706 0.38 32.53 -18.75
C GLN A 706 -0.72 32.86 -19.78
N VAL A 707 -1.60 31.90 -20.09
CA VAL A 707 -2.54 32.03 -21.22
C VAL A 707 -3.95 32.41 -20.80
N PHE A 708 -4.43 31.94 -19.65
CA PHE A 708 -5.84 32.04 -19.29
C PHE A 708 -6.13 32.97 -18.11
N LEU A 709 -5.14 33.48 -17.38
CA LEU A 709 -5.42 34.27 -16.17
C LEU A 709 -5.96 35.68 -16.44
N GLU A 710 -5.73 36.23 -17.63
CA GLU A 710 -6.35 37.49 -18.04
C GLU A 710 -7.83 37.30 -18.47
N GLU A 711 -8.30 36.05 -18.60
CA GLU A 711 -9.70 35.77 -18.92
C GLU A 711 -10.59 35.90 -17.66
N PRO A 712 -11.86 36.32 -17.82
CA PRO A 712 -12.80 36.47 -16.71
C PRO A 712 -13.36 35.12 -16.24
N LEU A 713 -12.48 34.26 -15.72
CA LEU A 713 -12.81 32.92 -15.24
C LEU A 713 -13.63 32.97 -13.95
N ASP A 714 -14.56 32.02 -13.79
CA ASP A 714 -15.19 31.73 -12.50
C ASP A 714 -14.28 30.85 -11.64
N PHE A 715 -13.56 29.92 -12.27
CA PHE A 715 -12.65 29.03 -11.57
C PHE A 715 -11.53 28.45 -12.45
N VAL A 716 -10.45 28.04 -11.78
CA VAL A 716 -9.43 27.13 -12.30
C VAL A 716 -9.43 25.86 -11.45
N LEU A 717 -9.50 24.69 -12.09
CA LEU A 717 -9.60 23.40 -11.40
C LEU A 717 -8.45 22.47 -11.79
N PHE A 718 -7.69 22.04 -10.81
CA PHE A 718 -6.58 21.10 -10.99
C PHE A 718 -6.98 19.70 -10.50
N PHE A 719 -6.81 18.70 -11.36
CA PHE A 719 -6.94 17.30 -10.97
C PHE A 719 -5.59 16.75 -10.55
N SER A 720 -5.33 16.74 -9.26
CA SER A 720 -4.15 16.15 -8.64
C SER A 720 -4.42 14.71 -8.19
N SER A 721 -3.54 14.13 -7.38
CA SER A 721 -3.63 12.75 -6.90
C SER A 721 -3.34 12.64 -5.41
N LEU A 722 -3.86 11.59 -4.77
CA LEU A 722 -3.39 11.16 -3.45
C LEU A 722 -1.90 10.85 -3.43
N SER A 723 -1.25 10.61 -4.57
CA SER A 723 0.20 10.46 -4.69
C SER A 723 0.98 11.68 -4.17
N ALA A 724 0.38 12.88 -4.09
CA ALA A 724 1.00 14.05 -3.44
C ALA A 724 1.27 13.83 -1.93
N PHE A 725 0.44 13.00 -1.28
CA PHE A 725 0.56 12.67 0.14
C PHE A 725 1.14 11.27 0.33
N GLY A 726 0.56 10.30 -0.37
CA GLY A 726 0.92 8.89 -0.28
C GLY A 726 2.27 8.58 -0.88
N LYS A 727 2.73 9.28 -1.93
CA LYS A 727 4.07 9.14 -2.52
C LYS A 727 4.49 7.68 -2.74
N ASP A 728 3.67 6.93 -3.48
CA ASP A 728 3.86 5.49 -3.69
C ASP A 728 5.20 5.16 -4.35
N PHE A 729 5.71 3.94 -4.15
CA PHE A 729 6.98 3.49 -4.74
C PHE A 729 6.94 3.55 -6.28
N GLY A 730 8.06 3.89 -6.91
CA GLY A 730 8.15 3.96 -8.37
C GLY A 730 7.23 5.02 -9.00
N GLN A 731 6.84 6.05 -8.23
CA GLN A 731 6.03 7.19 -8.69
C GLN A 731 6.73 8.54 -8.49
N SER A 732 8.06 8.58 -8.52
CA SER A 732 8.81 9.82 -8.25
C SER A 732 8.46 10.97 -9.20
N SER A 733 8.26 10.74 -10.51
CA SER A 733 7.91 11.81 -11.46
C SER A 733 6.46 12.27 -11.24
N TYR A 734 5.53 11.31 -11.14
CA TYR A 734 4.12 11.60 -10.94
C TYR A 734 3.83 12.31 -9.61
N ALA A 735 4.44 11.84 -8.51
CA ALA A 735 4.33 12.47 -7.21
C ALA A 735 4.94 13.88 -7.23
N SER A 736 6.09 14.08 -7.89
CA SER A 736 6.70 15.41 -8.05
C SER A 736 5.76 16.40 -8.73
N GLY A 737 5.15 15.97 -9.85
CA GLY A 737 4.19 16.80 -10.57
C GLY A 737 2.96 17.15 -9.72
N CYS A 738 2.46 16.20 -8.92
CA CYS A 738 1.31 16.45 -8.04
C CYS A 738 1.65 17.39 -6.89
N THR A 739 2.81 17.23 -6.22
CA THR A 739 3.19 18.14 -5.12
C THR A 739 3.49 19.55 -5.61
N PHE A 740 4.05 19.72 -6.81
CA PHE A 740 4.15 21.03 -7.46
C PHE A 740 2.77 21.61 -7.75
N ASN A 741 1.89 20.81 -8.37
CA ASN A 741 0.57 21.27 -8.80
C ASN A 741 -0.29 21.76 -7.62
N ASP A 742 -0.22 21.07 -6.48
CA ASP A 742 -0.92 21.46 -5.25
C ASP A 742 -0.38 22.79 -4.69
N ALA A 743 0.94 22.93 -4.55
CA ALA A 743 1.57 24.17 -4.05
C ALA A 743 1.38 25.36 -5.01
N PHE A 744 1.43 25.10 -6.32
CA PHE A 744 1.20 26.08 -7.36
C PHE A 744 -0.25 26.59 -7.33
N ALA A 745 -1.22 25.69 -7.24
CA ALA A 745 -2.62 26.07 -7.15
C ALA A 745 -2.93 26.89 -5.89
N HIS A 746 -2.27 26.57 -4.76
CA HIS A 746 -2.35 27.37 -3.54
C HIS A 746 -1.86 28.80 -3.78
N GLN A 747 -0.64 28.98 -4.27
CA GLN A 747 -0.09 30.33 -4.51
C GLN A 747 -0.91 31.08 -5.57
N LEU A 748 -1.36 30.39 -6.62
CA LEU A 748 -2.21 30.96 -7.65
C LEU A 748 -3.56 31.45 -7.10
N SER A 749 -4.11 30.78 -6.08
CA SER A 749 -5.36 31.21 -5.42
C SER A 749 -5.21 32.56 -4.70
N GLN A 750 -3.98 32.96 -4.36
CA GLN A 750 -3.69 34.25 -3.73
C GLN A 750 -3.51 35.37 -4.78
N GLU A 751 -3.12 35.02 -6.01
CA GLU A 751 -2.92 35.96 -7.12
C GLU A 751 -4.21 36.25 -7.89
N LEU A 752 -5.18 35.32 -7.88
CA LEU A 752 -6.42 35.43 -8.64
C LEU A 752 -7.62 35.80 -7.78
N THR A 753 -8.57 36.50 -8.41
CA THR A 753 -9.88 36.79 -7.82
C THR A 753 -10.88 35.66 -8.00
N CYS A 754 -10.68 34.81 -9.01
CA CYS A 754 -11.51 33.64 -9.27
C CYS A 754 -11.12 32.46 -8.37
N ALA A 755 -12.01 31.47 -8.24
CA ALA A 755 -11.75 30.32 -7.38
C ALA A 755 -10.69 29.39 -7.99
N VAL A 756 -9.62 29.09 -7.25
CA VAL A 756 -8.64 28.05 -7.65
C VAL A 756 -8.84 26.83 -6.77
N LYS A 757 -9.19 25.70 -7.39
CA LYS A 757 -9.57 24.47 -6.68
C LYS A 757 -8.70 23.30 -7.10
N VAL A 758 -8.40 22.41 -6.14
CA VAL A 758 -7.62 21.18 -6.34
C VAL A 758 -8.43 19.98 -5.84
N MET A 759 -8.56 18.98 -6.70
CA MET A 759 -9.08 17.66 -6.33
C MET A 759 -7.96 16.62 -6.41
N ASN A 760 -7.54 16.09 -5.26
CA ASN A 760 -6.57 15.00 -5.18
C ASN A 760 -7.32 13.65 -5.28
N TRP A 761 -7.28 13.03 -6.45
CA TRP A 761 -7.99 11.78 -6.68
C TRP A 761 -7.28 10.57 -6.08
N GLY A 762 -8.06 9.68 -5.47
CA GLY A 762 -7.65 8.30 -5.24
C GLY A 762 -7.72 7.45 -6.51
N TYR A 763 -7.78 6.14 -6.33
CA TYR A 763 -7.71 5.20 -7.45
C TYR A 763 -9.04 5.12 -8.20
N TRP A 764 -8.95 5.20 -9.53
CA TRP A 764 -10.08 4.99 -10.45
C TRP A 764 -10.07 3.56 -10.97
N GLY A 765 -11.24 2.96 -11.16
CA GLY A 765 -11.36 1.55 -11.53
C GLY A 765 -10.92 1.28 -12.97
N ASN A 766 -11.70 1.80 -13.93
CA ASN A 766 -11.49 1.57 -15.37
C ASN A 766 -11.36 2.89 -16.17
N VAL A 767 -11.11 4.00 -15.49
CA VAL A 767 -11.05 5.34 -16.10
C VAL A 767 -9.62 5.89 -16.04
N GLY A 768 -9.14 6.43 -17.16
CA GLY A 768 -7.86 7.13 -17.24
C GLY A 768 -6.69 6.22 -16.89
N VAL A 769 -5.79 6.68 -16.01
CA VAL A 769 -4.68 5.86 -15.52
C VAL A 769 -5.16 4.56 -14.87
N GLY A 770 -6.36 4.55 -14.28
CA GLY A 770 -6.95 3.35 -13.65
C GLY A 770 -7.11 2.15 -14.59
N SER A 771 -7.31 2.38 -15.90
CA SER A 771 -7.49 1.29 -16.87
C SER A 771 -6.19 0.54 -17.17
N VAL A 772 -5.03 1.14 -16.91
CA VAL A 772 -3.71 0.56 -17.16
C VAL A 772 -3.00 0.14 -15.87
N ILE A 773 -3.64 0.31 -14.70
CA ILE A 773 -3.16 -0.26 -13.44
C ILE A 773 -3.23 -1.79 -13.55
N PRO A 774 -2.12 -2.52 -13.33
CA PRO A 774 -2.12 -3.98 -13.33
C PRO A 774 -3.12 -4.54 -12.31
N ASN A 775 -3.79 -5.65 -12.65
CA ASN A 775 -4.73 -6.31 -11.74
C ASN A 775 -4.09 -6.68 -10.39
N THR A 776 -2.79 -6.98 -10.38
CA THR A 776 -2.03 -7.24 -9.15
C THR A 776 -2.04 -6.05 -8.19
N LEU A 777 -1.84 -4.83 -8.69
CA LEU A 777 -1.93 -3.62 -7.86
C LEU A 777 -3.38 -3.31 -7.48
N LYS A 778 -4.35 -3.55 -8.37
CA LYS A 778 -5.78 -3.38 -8.04
C LYS A 778 -6.20 -4.27 -6.87
N ASN A 779 -5.77 -5.53 -6.89
CA ASN A 779 -6.03 -6.50 -5.83
C ASN A 779 -5.37 -6.08 -4.51
N ARG A 780 -4.11 -5.62 -4.53
CA ARG A 780 -3.44 -5.10 -3.32
C ARG A 780 -4.17 -3.91 -2.71
N LEU A 781 -4.63 -2.97 -3.53
CA LEU A 781 -5.40 -1.81 -3.07
C LEU A 781 -6.71 -2.25 -2.41
N ALA A 782 -7.45 -3.17 -3.02
CA ALA A 782 -8.68 -3.71 -2.46
C ALA A 782 -8.43 -4.50 -1.16
N GLN A 783 -7.34 -5.26 -1.07
CA GLN A 783 -6.91 -5.95 0.16
C GLN A 783 -6.56 -4.96 1.28
N ALA A 784 -5.94 -3.82 0.93
CA ALA A 784 -5.67 -2.70 1.85
C ALA A 784 -6.92 -1.89 2.23
N GLY A 785 -8.12 -2.31 1.79
CA GLY A 785 -9.37 -1.64 2.08
C GLY A 785 -9.63 -0.40 1.22
N ILE A 786 -8.85 -0.17 0.17
CA ILE A 786 -9.00 0.96 -0.75
C ILE A 786 -9.89 0.53 -1.93
N GLY A 787 -10.97 1.27 -2.14
CA GLY A 787 -11.90 1.07 -3.26
C GLY A 787 -11.56 1.92 -4.48
N PHE A 788 -12.25 1.62 -5.59
CA PHE A 788 -12.14 2.38 -6.83
C PHE A 788 -13.26 3.41 -6.96
N ILE A 789 -12.88 4.63 -7.33
CA ILE A 789 -13.78 5.75 -7.55
C ILE A 789 -14.60 5.50 -8.82
N GLU A 790 -15.92 5.67 -8.70
CA GLU A 790 -16.85 5.62 -9.83
C GLU A 790 -17.20 7.05 -10.32
N PRO A 791 -17.52 7.21 -11.63
CA PRO A 791 -17.82 8.51 -12.23
C PRO A 791 -18.82 9.39 -11.47
N GLN A 792 -19.97 8.83 -11.07
CA GLN A 792 -21.01 9.60 -10.39
C GLN A 792 -20.53 10.15 -9.03
N GLU A 793 -19.89 9.29 -8.23
CA GLU A 793 -19.34 9.62 -6.92
C GLU A 793 -18.30 10.75 -7.02
N ALA A 794 -17.46 10.70 -8.05
CA ALA A 794 -16.45 11.72 -8.32
C ALA A 794 -17.07 13.08 -8.65
N MET A 795 -18.11 13.12 -9.50
CA MET A 795 -18.76 14.39 -9.88
C MET A 795 -19.48 15.03 -8.71
N GLU A 796 -20.10 14.23 -7.85
CA GLU A 796 -20.69 14.68 -6.59
C GLU A 796 -19.67 15.30 -5.63
N ALA A 797 -18.46 14.76 -5.57
CA ALA A 797 -17.36 15.32 -4.80
C ALA A 797 -16.88 16.66 -5.39
N LEU A 798 -16.83 16.80 -6.72
CA LEU A 798 -16.48 18.05 -7.39
C LEU A 798 -17.52 19.16 -7.17
N GLU A 799 -18.82 18.84 -7.23
CA GLU A 799 -19.89 19.77 -6.86
C GLU A 799 -19.68 20.30 -5.43
N THR A 800 -19.30 19.42 -4.51
CA THR A 800 -19.03 19.79 -3.12
C THR A 800 -17.79 20.68 -2.99
N LEU A 801 -16.69 20.37 -3.71
CA LEU A 801 -15.47 21.20 -3.72
C LEU A 801 -15.73 22.60 -4.30
N LEU A 802 -16.45 22.69 -5.42
CA LEU A 802 -16.67 23.95 -6.12
C LEU A 802 -17.76 24.83 -5.50
N ALA A 803 -18.71 24.24 -4.77
CA ALA A 803 -19.65 25.01 -3.97
C ALA A 803 -19.08 25.38 -2.58
N GLY A 804 -17.95 24.80 -2.19
CA GLY A 804 -17.40 24.88 -0.85
C GLY A 804 -16.29 25.93 -0.68
N PRO A 805 -16.00 26.33 0.57
CA PRO A 805 -14.93 27.28 0.88
C PRO A 805 -13.54 26.65 0.76
N LEU A 806 -13.40 25.33 0.91
CA LEU A 806 -12.11 24.65 0.80
C LEU A 806 -11.56 24.75 -0.63
N ASN A 807 -10.28 25.10 -0.76
CA ASN A 807 -9.60 25.13 -2.05
C ASN A 807 -9.01 23.76 -2.44
N GLN A 808 -8.81 22.85 -1.49
CA GLN A 808 -8.23 21.53 -1.75
C GLN A 808 -8.97 20.43 -1.00
N ILE A 809 -9.37 19.40 -1.73
CA ILE A 809 -9.97 18.18 -1.19
C ILE A 809 -9.31 16.97 -1.84
N ALA A 810 -8.98 15.98 -1.02
CA ALA A 810 -8.65 14.65 -1.47
C ALA A 810 -9.87 13.74 -1.40
N PHE A 811 -10.12 12.96 -2.45
CA PHE A 811 -11.28 12.09 -2.56
C PHE A 811 -10.85 10.65 -2.79
N MET A 812 -11.34 9.74 -1.96
CA MET A 812 -11.05 8.32 -2.09
C MET A 812 -12.24 7.46 -1.72
N LYS A 813 -12.20 6.19 -2.11
CA LYS A 813 -13.17 5.19 -1.70
C LYS A 813 -12.50 4.20 -0.77
N ILE A 814 -13.20 3.82 0.29
CA ILE A 814 -12.73 2.90 1.32
C ILE A 814 -13.76 1.77 1.44
N LYS A 815 -13.32 0.53 1.25
CA LYS A 815 -14.16 -0.68 1.36
C LYS A 815 -14.15 -1.30 2.76
N LYS A 816 -13.12 -1.04 3.57
CA LYS A 816 -12.97 -1.57 4.94
C LYS A 816 -12.40 -0.50 5.87
N THR A 817 -12.90 -0.44 7.08
CA THR A 817 -12.37 0.43 8.14
C THR A 817 -11.06 -0.10 8.70
N SER A 818 -9.98 0.07 7.94
CA SER A 818 -8.62 0.01 8.47
C SER A 818 -8.10 1.43 8.65
N SER A 819 -7.22 1.64 9.63
CA SER A 819 -6.46 2.89 9.78
C SER A 819 -5.69 3.14 8.49
N LEU A 820 -6.19 4.05 7.63
CA LEU A 820 -5.49 4.45 6.43
C LEU A 820 -4.29 5.28 6.82
N GLU A 821 -3.13 4.88 6.32
CA GLU A 821 -1.88 5.54 6.64
C GLU A 821 -1.90 7.00 6.16
N GLY A 822 -1.67 7.93 7.08
CA GLY A 822 -1.72 9.37 6.80
C GLY A 822 -3.11 10.02 7.01
N VAL A 823 -4.16 9.23 7.22
CA VAL A 823 -5.52 9.73 7.53
C VAL A 823 -5.74 9.69 9.05
N ASN A 824 -6.13 10.82 9.62
CA ASN A 824 -6.57 10.89 11.01
C ASN A 824 -8.09 10.76 11.09
N SER A 825 -8.58 9.54 11.36
CA SER A 825 -10.03 9.25 11.46
C SER A 825 -10.66 9.65 12.80
N GLU A 826 -9.86 10.07 13.79
CA GLU A 826 -10.37 10.54 15.09
C GLU A 826 -10.85 11.99 15.05
N GLU A 827 -10.50 12.70 13.99
CA GLU A 827 -10.84 14.10 13.78
C GLU A 827 -11.73 14.29 12.56
N LEU A 828 -12.49 15.38 12.59
CA LEU A 828 -13.43 15.72 11.55
C LEU A 828 -13.40 17.23 11.36
N VAL A 829 -13.29 17.67 10.11
CA VAL A 829 -13.51 19.06 9.69
C VAL A 829 -14.98 19.24 9.38
N VAL A 830 -15.61 20.21 10.04
CA VAL A 830 -17.00 20.61 9.78
C VAL A 830 -16.99 22.03 9.21
N ILE A 831 -17.56 22.16 8.02
CA ILE A 831 -17.75 23.46 7.35
C ILE A 831 -19.13 23.98 7.76
N TYR A 832 -19.15 25.17 8.37
CA TYR A 832 -20.40 25.83 8.74
C TYR A 832 -20.79 26.89 7.72
N PRO A 833 -22.07 26.98 7.34
CA PRO A 833 -22.54 28.08 6.50
C PRO A 833 -22.40 29.42 7.24
N GLU A 834 -22.11 30.49 6.51
CA GLU A 834 -21.89 31.85 7.05
C GLU A 834 -23.07 32.37 7.90
N ASN A 835 -24.28 31.83 7.71
CA ASN A 835 -25.50 32.24 8.40
C ASN A 835 -25.70 31.66 9.82
N LEU A 836 -24.62 31.27 10.51
CA LEU A 836 -24.71 31.03 11.95
C LEU A 836 -24.55 32.37 12.66
N ILE A 837 -25.70 32.98 13.01
CA ILE A 837 -25.78 34.12 13.93
C ILE A 837 -25.11 33.69 15.23
N SER A 838 -23.82 33.97 15.38
CA SER A 838 -23.12 33.62 16.60
C SER A 838 -23.75 34.41 17.75
N SER A 839 -23.78 33.84 18.94
CA SER A 839 -24.22 34.59 20.13
C SER A 839 -23.35 35.83 20.39
N ILE A 840 -22.17 35.92 19.75
CA ILE A 840 -21.32 37.11 19.67
C ILE A 840 -21.96 38.23 18.82
N GLN A 841 -22.72 37.94 17.76
CA GLN A 841 -23.47 38.96 17.02
C GLN A 841 -24.59 39.61 17.87
N LYS A 842 -25.19 38.87 18.80
CA LYS A 842 -26.11 39.45 19.80
C LYS A 842 -25.40 40.41 20.77
N ILE A 843 -24.10 40.24 20.98
CA ILE A 843 -23.27 41.14 21.82
C ILE A 843 -22.75 42.32 20.99
N LYS A 844 -22.44 42.13 19.69
CA LYS A 844 -22.00 43.18 18.77
C LYS A 844 -23.03 44.29 18.55
N ASN A 845 -24.33 44.02 18.71
CA ASN A 845 -25.36 45.07 18.64
C ASN A 845 -25.29 46.12 19.77
N ASN A 846 -24.36 45.98 20.73
CA ASN A 846 -24.13 46.94 21.82
C ASN A 846 -22.73 47.60 21.79
N ILE A 847 -21.91 47.43 20.75
CA ILE A 847 -20.57 48.04 20.67
C ILE A 847 -20.34 48.68 19.29
N PRO A 848 -19.80 49.92 19.21
CA PRO A 848 -19.57 50.58 17.94
C PRO A 848 -18.55 49.83 17.06
N THR A 849 -18.99 49.62 15.82
CA THR A 849 -18.39 49.05 14.60
C THR A 849 -16.85 48.94 14.52
N ILE A 850 -16.38 47.70 14.37
CA ILE A 850 -15.19 47.38 13.56
C ILE A 850 -15.63 46.31 12.54
N LEU A 851 -15.52 46.64 11.25
CA LEU A 851 -15.75 45.75 10.11
C LEU A 851 -14.67 44.66 10.08
N LEU A 852 -15.08 43.40 10.11
CA LEU A 852 -14.25 42.24 9.73
C LEU A 852 -14.90 41.63 8.48
N PRO A 853 -14.11 41.12 7.51
CA PRO A 853 -14.64 40.53 6.28
C PRO A 853 -15.39 39.22 6.58
N ASP A 854 -16.50 39.02 5.87
CA ASP A 854 -17.34 37.82 5.92
C ASP A 854 -16.57 36.62 5.33
N LYS A 855 -16.30 35.59 6.16
CA LYS A 855 -15.79 34.28 5.73
C LYS A 855 -16.49 33.17 6.51
N ALA A 856 -16.83 32.07 5.84
CA ALA A 856 -17.28 30.82 6.46
C ALA A 856 -16.27 30.32 7.50
N ALA A 857 -16.75 29.91 8.68
CA ALA A 857 -15.90 29.42 9.75
C ALA A 857 -15.72 27.89 9.65
N ILE A 858 -14.46 27.45 9.62
CA ILE A 858 -14.07 26.03 9.54
C ILE A 858 -13.53 25.60 10.91
N PHE A 859 -14.19 24.62 11.53
CA PHE A 859 -13.82 24.15 12.86
C PHE A 859 -13.36 22.69 12.83
N ARG A 860 -12.31 22.43 13.60
CA ARG A 860 -11.88 21.09 14.02
C ARG A 860 -12.58 20.76 15.34
N ASN A 861 -13.04 19.52 15.52
CA ASN A 861 -13.68 19.08 16.77
C ASN A 861 -12.79 19.27 18.03
N SER A 862 -11.48 19.50 17.88
CA SER A 862 -10.52 19.80 18.96
C SER A 862 -10.52 21.27 19.45
N SER A 863 -11.52 22.08 19.09
CA SER A 863 -11.66 23.50 19.50
C SER A 863 -10.62 24.47 18.93
N THR A 864 -9.84 24.06 17.93
CA THR A 864 -8.86 24.91 17.23
C THR A 864 -9.45 25.35 15.87
N PRO A 865 -9.55 26.66 15.57
CA PRO A 865 -9.94 27.12 14.23
C PRO A 865 -8.86 26.72 13.21
N ILE A 866 -9.30 26.34 12.00
CA ILE A 866 -8.39 26.11 10.88
C ILE A 866 -8.47 27.35 9.98
N ASP A 867 -7.38 28.12 9.90
CA ASP A 867 -7.26 29.26 8.98
C ASP A 867 -6.98 28.76 7.55
N TYR A 868 -8.05 28.62 6.76
CA TYR A 868 -8.01 28.46 5.31
C TYR A 868 -8.23 29.78 4.57
#